data_AF-A0AB34JRD3-F1
#
_entry.id   AF-A0AB34JRD3-F1
#
_cell.length_a   1.000
_cell.length_b   1.000
_cell.length_c   1.000
_cell.angle_alpha   90.00
_cell.angle_beta   90.00
_cell.angle_gamma   90.00
#
_symmetry.space_group_name_H-M   'P 1'
#
loop_
_entity.id
_entity.type
_entity.pdbx_description
1 polymer ?
#
loop_
_entity_poly.entity_id
_entity_poly.type
_entity_poly.pdbx_seq_one_letter_code
_entity_poly.pdbx_strand_id
1 'polypeptide(L)'
;MWAGGVGQLIDATTGFLSGRTPAKVPAGALTSIGESASSSLADEAAAPVSRAPATGSTALASPCQPQVLFEASREDSGSLGPSGALTVPPSAVLPSPLTRAPASVTDIEVWEDQVRQPPMLLPPVEAISSKLLFASTVQIRKQQSAAKAQVCFIPAGYRMPRQKLVQMISSTWKLGFPNLIVSCDAGSAHPTQLSTIELARLKQFRHWCKGEAIGDPDPTGTPATGIPEASLQTTERLTSQISRRGHPVTQSAQEQDPTQHDIDMINKLMFQKLVTTMAAVLDAAALSNNWVLVDRTSNKSAKSATAELLLELAMEQTEQRPTVLVIDTMERLREFNSKASKLTASMLARLKAKAVPVGSEESQSVEQVEWPYESDMFIDPAKFYDLPLPREPFAEHVNDNGEVSAKRKWMYHYSESVFSGGTHYIILDRAEDMFDIDVLGPVGNVVAHGGTLAYRRLRKNIQTGRPTVMLHNTGGATQAFGSVHRALYPHLNSREIPDAAVLLKRVEVVSTEKWAKSFGIPEVVMMRDLAERAPQLFRKTVVTVDMVADTAEDVLETLTACFASGAGGVPELGLAGADTNVVLVAWKRHLALYTNAARFRRWSHGIAYTLYSLSLLTTTVSVLYSLFGAWVNEDRALAGVLGSDSADVNSAWYARTENYLQNAVIVLPIVAAMWTTIRSRLRSREKWADCLVACHEIAAEIYKFRARTMEYDMALSRVEEEDTEKEEDVHVKSDEQKTREMFTQRVQSIYAGALSGDVGSTGALAHDGVLMANMEVPHERASFVEQLHVHLRKHIFEQKPKKRQASAQSIRILQLLEVLVFISNSLGAVLALTSVGRVPLATFVALSVSFASVFSSMIEYHNLQQQVSATNAAVSDVHNLLTFWAGLSMVDRRTRHTKYHVVSTVERFRHHA
;
A
#
# COMPACT_ATOMS: atom_id res chain seq x y z
N MET A 1 13.04 -69.86 -36.38
CA MET A 1 13.02 -68.51 -37.00
C MET A 1 12.43 -67.45 -36.06
N TRP A 2 12.77 -67.51 -34.77
CA TRP A 2 12.43 -66.52 -33.74
C TRP A 2 13.62 -66.48 -32.77
N ALA A 3 14.59 -65.61 -33.05
CA ALA A 3 15.70 -65.27 -32.15
C ALA A 3 16.32 -63.96 -32.67
N GLY A 4 16.05 -62.85 -31.98
CA GLY A 4 16.63 -61.55 -32.32
C GLY A 4 15.74 -60.40 -31.85
N GLY A 5 15.82 -60.04 -30.57
CA GLY A 5 15.07 -58.87 -30.09
C GLY A 5 14.96 -58.70 -28.58
N VAL A 6 15.97 -59.06 -27.77
CA VAL A 6 15.97 -58.79 -26.31
C VAL A 6 17.36 -58.31 -25.83
N GLY A 7 18.07 -57.52 -26.66
CA GLY A 7 19.45 -57.08 -26.38
C GLY A 7 19.67 -55.58 -26.19
N GLN A 8 18.64 -54.72 -26.32
CA GLN A 8 18.84 -53.26 -26.40
C GLN A 8 18.12 -52.43 -25.31
N LEU A 9 17.53 -53.04 -24.29
CA LEU A 9 16.81 -52.29 -23.23
C LEU A 9 17.52 -52.24 -21.86
N ILE A 10 18.74 -52.80 -21.74
CA ILE A 10 19.46 -52.87 -20.44
C ILE A 10 20.67 -51.91 -20.35
N ASP A 11 21.16 -51.35 -21.46
CA ASP A 11 22.34 -50.44 -21.44
C ASP A 11 22.04 -48.97 -21.11
N ALA A 12 20.78 -48.59 -20.89
CA ALA A 12 20.41 -47.20 -20.58
C ALA A 12 20.37 -46.86 -19.08
N THR A 13 20.55 -47.83 -18.18
CA THR A 13 20.29 -47.65 -16.73
C THR A 13 21.50 -47.84 -15.80
N THR A 14 22.69 -48.16 -16.32
CA THR A 14 23.91 -48.41 -15.51
C THR A 14 25.05 -47.41 -15.71
N GLY A 15 24.86 -46.36 -16.52
CA GLY A 15 25.90 -45.37 -16.83
C GLY A 15 25.92 -44.11 -15.95
N PHE A 16 25.67 -44.18 -14.63
CA PHE A 16 25.68 -42.98 -13.77
C PHE A 16 26.33 -43.13 -12.39
N LEU A 17 27.26 -44.09 -12.24
CA LEU A 17 28.16 -44.18 -11.09
C LEU A 17 29.60 -44.38 -11.58
N SER A 18 30.25 -43.31 -12.02
CA SER A 18 31.71 -43.24 -12.10
C SER A 18 32.14 -41.78 -12.02
N GLY A 19 32.57 -41.37 -10.82
CA GLY A 19 33.29 -40.11 -10.65
C GLY A 19 34.57 -40.13 -11.50
N ARG A 20 34.77 -39.07 -12.29
CA ARG A 20 36.06 -38.75 -12.89
C ARG A 20 36.44 -37.33 -12.50
N THR A 21 37.54 -37.25 -11.78
CA THR A 21 38.33 -36.05 -11.47
C THR A 21 38.74 -35.28 -12.73
N PRO A 22 38.81 -33.94 -12.70
CA PRO A 22 39.22 -33.18 -13.86
C PRO A 22 40.76 -33.17 -13.99
N ALA A 23 41.25 -33.74 -15.08
CA ALA A 23 42.59 -33.48 -15.57
C ALA A 23 42.63 -32.11 -16.28
N LYS A 24 43.80 -31.50 -16.15
CA LYS A 24 44.15 -30.10 -16.38
C LYS A 24 44.77 -29.94 -17.79
N VAL A 25 44.80 -28.69 -18.30
CA VAL A 25 45.74 -28.11 -19.31
C VAL A 25 45.31 -28.20 -20.80
N PRO A 26 45.67 -27.26 -21.73
CA PRO A 26 46.10 -25.84 -21.64
C PRO A 26 45.27 -24.85 -22.50
N ALA A 27 45.64 -23.57 -22.36
CA ALA A 27 45.23 -22.39 -23.11
C ALA A 27 45.79 -22.25 -24.55
N GLY A 28 45.14 -21.38 -25.33
CA GLY A 28 45.58 -20.82 -26.63
C GLY A 28 44.77 -21.39 -27.81
N ALA A 29 44.22 -20.62 -28.76
CA ALA A 29 44.48 -19.26 -29.19
C ALA A 29 43.28 -18.68 -29.99
N LEU A 30 43.33 -17.36 -30.13
CA LEU A 30 42.57 -16.46 -31.01
C LEU A 30 42.15 -17.04 -32.38
N THR A 31 40.95 -16.67 -32.83
CA THR A 31 40.76 -15.97 -34.12
C THR A 31 39.42 -15.23 -34.16
N SER A 32 39.51 -13.97 -34.56
CA SER A 32 38.46 -13.06 -34.98
C SER A 32 37.77 -13.51 -36.26
N ILE A 33 36.43 -13.47 -36.32
CA ILE A 33 35.68 -13.13 -37.54
C ILE A 33 34.43 -12.37 -37.08
N GLY A 34 34.29 -11.12 -37.53
CA GLY A 34 33.05 -10.38 -37.44
C GLY A 34 32.15 -10.73 -38.62
N GLU A 35 30.84 -10.65 -38.43
CA GLU A 35 29.93 -10.35 -39.53
C GLU A 35 28.62 -9.76 -39.00
N SER A 36 28.32 -8.61 -39.59
CA SER A 36 27.09 -7.86 -39.55
C SER A 36 25.90 -8.64 -40.10
N ALA A 37 24.76 -8.57 -39.42
CA ALA A 37 23.46 -8.80 -40.05
C ALA A 37 22.39 -7.92 -39.41
N SER A 38 22.13 -6.80 -40.08
CA SER A 38 20.91 -6.02 -40.00
C SER A 38 19.76 -6.80 -40.66
N SER A 39 18.64 -6.97 -39.98
CA SER A 39 17.37 -7.28 -40.64
C SER A 39 16.23 -6.49 -40.01
N SER A 40 15.80 -5.48 -40.75
CA SER A 40 14.50 -4.84 -40.69
C SER A 40 13.37 -5.86 -40.75
N LEU A 41 12.38 -5.75 -39.87
CA LEU A 41 11.06 -6.36 -40.08
C LEU A 41 9.99 -5.33 -39.76
N ALA A 42 9.05 -5.29 -40.69
CA ALA A 42 8.16 -4.22 -41.02
C ALA A 42 6.92 -4.13 -40.09
N ASP A 43 6.33 -2.95 -40.15
CA ASP A 43 4.99 -2.59 -39.68
C ASP A 43 3.93 -3.61 -40.11
N GLU A 44 3.08 -4.01 -39.16
CA GLU A 44 1.71 -4.44 -39.48
C GLU A 44 0.75 -3.89 -38.43
N ALA A 45 0.08 -2.80 -38.82
CA ALA A 45 -0.98 -2.15 -38.09
C ALA A 45 -2.29 -2.93 -38.24
N ALA A 46 -2.84 -3.46 -37.15
CA ALA A 46 -4.18 -4.03 -37.10
C ALA A 46 -5.15 -3.05 -36.43
N ALA A 47 -6.06 -2.49 -37.23
CA ALA A 47 -7.20 -1.70 -36.78
C ALA A 47 -8.30 -2.59 -36.15
N PRO A 48 -9.11 -2.06 -35.22
CA PRO A 48 -10.10 -2.85 -34.48
C PRO A 48 -11.43 -3.00 -35.24
N VAL A 49 -11.94 -4.23 -35.28
CA VAL A 49 -13.29 -4.56 -35.78
C VAL A 49 -14.32 -4.29 -34.68
N SER A 50 -15.22 -3.35 -34.93
CA SER A 50 -16.43 -3.08 -34.17
C SER A 50 -17.45 -4.22 -34.31
N ARG A 51 -17.97 -4.76 -33.21
CA ARG A 51 -19.18 -5.60 -33.21
C ARG A 51 -20.21 -5.02 -32.24
N ALA A 52 -21.38 -4.70 -32.79
CA ALA A 52 -22.58 -4.27 -32.08
C ALA A 52 -23.16 -5.40 -31.19
N PRO A 53 -23.89 -5.06 -30.11
CA PRO A 53 -24.50 -6.05 -29.23
C PRO A 53 -25.86 -6.52 -29.76
N ALA A 54 -26.05 -7.84 -29.78
CA ALA A 54 -27.35 -8.46 -29.97
C ALA A 54 -28.11 -8.49 -28.64
N THR A 55 -29.32 -7.93 -28.66
CA THR A 55 -30.34 -8.02 -27.64
C THR A 55 -30.87 -9.45 -27.55
N GLY A 56 -30.90 -10.01 -26.34
CA GLY A 56 -31.38 -11.36 -26.09
C GLY A 56 -31.86 -11.51 -24.65
N SER A 57 -33.12 -11.13 -24.44
CA SER A 57 -33.89 -11.39 -23.23
C SER A 57 -34.08 -12.90 -23.04
N THR A 58 -33.73 -13.43 -21.88
CA THR A 58 -34.29 -14.71 -21.39
C THR A 58 -34.31 -14.67 -19.87
N ALA A 59 -35.53 -14.61 -19.34
CA ALA A 59 -35.86 -14.89 -17.96
C ALA A 59 -35.49 -16.33 -17.60
N LEU A 60 -34.99 -16.57 -16.38
CA LEU A 60 -35.20 -17.82 -15.64
C LEU A 60 -34.73 -17.70 -14.18
N ALA A 61 -35.71 -17.79 -13.29
CA ALA A 61 -35.74 -18.54 -12.03
C ALA A 61 -34.61 -18.38 -11.00
N SER A 62 -34.96 -17.72 -9.89
CA SER A 62 -34.31 -17.87 -8.58
C SER A 62 -34.36 -19.32 -8.06
N PRO A 63 -33.28 -19.82 -7.45
CA PRO A 63 -33.36 -20.86 -6.44
C PRO A 63 -33.21 -20.27 -5.03
N CYS A 64 -34.08 -20.73 -4.15
CA CYS A 64 -34.13 -20.44 -2.72
C CYS A 64 -32.80 -20.71 -2.01
N GLN A 65 -32.41 -19.81 -1.12
CA GLN A 65 -31.39 -20.06 -0.09
C GLN A 65 -31.98 -20.92 1.04
N PRO A 66 -31.23 -21.88 1.61
CA PRO A 66 -31.55 -22.44 2.91
C PRO A 66 -31.00 -21.53 4.02
N GLN A 67 -31.89 -21.12 4.93
CA GLN A 67 -31.53 -20.54 6.22
C GLN A 67 -30.79 -21.60 7.06
N VAL A 68 -29.57 -21.28 7.49
CA VAL A 68 -28.89 -22.01 8.56
C VAL A 68 -28.94 -21.13 9.81
N LEU A 69 -29.79 -21.54 10.75
CA LEU A 69 -29.80 -21.06 12.13
C LEU A 69 -28.49 -21.49 12.80
N PHE A 70 -27.70 -20.53 13.31
CA PHE A 70 -26.65 -20.81 14.29
C PHE A 70 -27.15 -20.39 15.67
N GLU A 71 -27.43 -21.40 16.49
CA GLU A 71 -27.79 -21.29 17.89
C GLU A 71 -26.48 -21.30 18.71
N ALA A 72 -26.14 -20.17 19.32
CA ALA A 72 -24.96 -20.04 20.17
C ALA A 72 -25.35 -20.31 21.62
N SER A 73 -25.01 -21.50 22.11
CA SER A 73 -25.08 -21.84 23.54
C SER A 73 -24.00 -21.09 24.31
N ARG A 74 -24.47 -20.42 25.36
CA ARG A 74 -23.74 -19.63 26.33
C ARG A 74 -23.52 -20.52 27.56
N GLU A 75 -22.27 -20.82 27.90
CA GLU A 75 -21.93 -21.43 29.19
C GLU A 75 -20.95 -20.52 29.94
N ASP A 76 -21.49 -19.86 30.96
CA ASP A 76 -20.77 -19.33 32.11
C ASP A 76 -20.45 -20.48 33.07
N SER A 77 -19.27 -20.48 33.67
CA SER A 77 -19.05 -20.59 35.13
C SER A 77 -17.63 -21.04 35.46
N GLY A 78 -17.02 -20.42 36.48
CA GLY A 78 -15.79 -20.94 37.08
C GLY A 78 -14.94 -19.94 37.85
N SER A 79 -15.51 -19.30 38.87
CA SER A 79 -14.75 -18.59 39.91
C SER A 79 -13.87 -19.54 40.73
N LEU A 80 -12.71 -19.07 41.21
CA LEU A 80 -12.18 -19.30 42.57
C LEU A 80 -10.89 -18.46 42.76
N GLY A 81 -10.85 -17.58 43.78
CA GLY A 81 -9.63 -16.94 44.30
C GLY A 81 -8.81 -17.91 45.18
N PRO A 82 -7.92 -17.46 46.11
CA PRO A 82 -7.76 -16.09 46.62
C PRO A 82 -6.29 -15.64 46.98
N SER A 83 -6.20 -14.38 47.44
CA SER A 83 -5.33 -13.84 48.50
C SER A 83 -3.80 -13.75 48.37
N GLY A 84 -3.30 -12.52 48.60
CA GLY A 84 -1.90 -12.25 48.94
C GLY A 84 -1.63 -10.76 49.20
N ALA A 85 -2.12 -10.23 50.32
CA ALA A 85 -1.80 -8.88 50.79
C ALA A 85 -0.44 -8.86 51.50
N LEU A 86 0.40 -7.86 51.20
CA LEU A 86 1.59 -7.52 51.98
C LEU A 86 1.68 -6.00 52.13
N THR A 87 1.43 -5.56 53.36
CA THR A 87 1.68 -4.23 53.92
C THR A 87 3.12 -4.13 54.44
N VAL A 88 3.56 -2.89 54.76
CA VAL A 88 4.67 -2.43 55.67
C VAL A 88 5.58 -1.37 54.97
N PRO A 89 6.10 -0.30 55.62
CA PRO A 89 5.44 0.84 56.32
C PRO A 89 6.05 2.23 55.87
N PRO A 90 5.66 3.39 56.44
CA PRO A 90 6.35 4.66 56.21
C PRO A 90 7.37 4.98 57.33
N SER A 91 8.47 5.65 56.97
CA SER A 91 9.48 6.16 57.92
C SER A 91 9.64 7.67 57.82
N ALA A 92 10.02 8.24 58.96
CA ALA A 92 9.76 9.59 59.43
C ALA A 92 10.86 10.64 59.20
N VAL A 93 10.44 11.90 59.08
CA VAL A 93 10.86 13.16 59.77
C VAL A 93 12.31 13.29 60.30
N LEU A 94 13.01 14.40 59.92
CA LEU A 94 13.67 15.42 60.81
C LEU A 94 14.48 16.49 59.98
N PRO A 95 14.97 17.63 60.54
CA PRO A 95 14.57 18.98 60.11
C PRO A 95 15.69 19.94 59.62
N SER A 96 15.23 21.17 59.29
CA SER A 96 15.82 22.50 58.99
C SER A 96 17.18 22.87 59.66
N PRO A 97 17.95 23.94 59.30
CA PRO A 97 17.46 25.34 59.22
C PRO A 97 18.17 26.41 58.33
N LEU A 98 17.45 27.55 58.16
CA LEU A 98 17.86 28.98 58.11
C LEU A 98 19.03 29.44 57.21
N THR A 99 18.82 30.45 56.35
CA THR A 99 19.15 31.88 56.63
C THR A 99 18.85 32.87 55.48
N ARG A 100 18.38 34.06 55.90
CA ARG A 100 18.63 35.45 55.40
C ARG A 100 18.14 35.96 54.02
N ALA A 101 17.22 36.92 54.11
CA ALA A 101 17.08 38.10 53.23
C ALA A 101 18.26 39.10 53.43
N PRO A 102 18.41 40.17 52.61
CA PRO A 102 17.57 41.37 52.80
C PRO A 102 17.28 42.25 51.54
N ALA A 103 16.33 43.20 51.75
CA ALA A 103 16.26 44.59 51.24
C ALA A 103 16.02 44.82 49.72
N SER A 104 14.83 45.24 49.29
CA SER A 104 14.22 46.60 49.30
C SER A 104 14.74 47.53 48.21
N VAL A 105 13.84 48.20 47.46
CA VAL A 105 13.88 49.65 47.10
C VAL A 105 12.72 50.01 46.13
N THR A 106 11.85 50.89 46.67
CA THR A 106 11.09 52.05 46.11
C THR A 106 10.10 51.93 44.94
N ASP A 107 8.85 52.26 45.28
CA ASP A 107 8.03 53.38 44.78
C ASP A 107 7.99 53.69 43.28
N ILE A 108 6.85 53.37 42.65
CA ILE A 108 6.25 54.21 41.61
C ILE A 108 4.74 54.28 41.87
N GLU A 109 4.25 55.52 41.96
CA GLU A 109 2.90 55.93 42.30
C GLU A 109 2.17 56.43 41.03
N VAL A 110 0.86 56.17 40.95
CA VAL A 110 -0.19 56.82 40.09
C VAL A 110 -0.13 56.46 38.57
N TRP A 111 -1.18 56.04 37.85
CA TRP A 111 -2.60 56.41 37.81
C TRP A 111 -3.50 55.20 37.47
N GLU A 112 -4.54 54.97 38.26
CA GLU A 112 -5.60 54.01 37.92
C GLU A 112 -6.94 54.60 38.38
N ASP A 113 -7.75 55.07 37.43
CA ASP A 113 -9.11 55.51 37.69
C ASP A 113 -10.06 54.90 36.64
N GLN A 114 -11.12 54.26 37.17
CA GLN A 114 -12.37 53.83 36.53
C GLN A 114 -12.35 52.62 35.57
N VAL A 115 -12.64 51.42 36.10
CA VAL A 115 -13.93 50.68 35.97
C VAL A 115 -13.93 49.55 37.01
N ARG A 116 -14.64 49.72 38.14
CA ARG A 116 -14.88 48.63 39.10
C ARG A 116 -16.02 47.73 38.60
N GLN A 117 -15.68 46.54 38.10
CA GLN A 117 -16.56 45.38 38.23
C GLN A 117 -16.13 44.57 39.46
N PRO A 118 -17.07 43.93 40.19
CA PRO A 118 -16.72 43.16 41.37
C PRO A 118 -15.84 41.96 40.99
N PRO A 119 -14.81 41.62 41.79
CA PRO A 119 -13.98 40.46 41.54
C PRO A 119 -14.85 39.20 41.64
N MET A 120 -14.93 38.45 40.53
CA MET A 120 -15.43 37.09 40.53
C MET A 120 -14.54 36.27 41.48
N LEU A 121 -15.05 35.96 42.67
CA LEU A 121 -14.42 35.03 43.60
C LEU A 121 -14.32 33.66 42.93
N LEU A 122 -13.13 33.34 42.41
CA LEU A 122 -12.78 31.99 42.02
C LEU A 122 -12.74 31.10 43.27
N PRO A 123 -13.29 29.88 43.24
CA PRO A 123 -13.28 28.97 44.38
C PRO A 123 -11.83 28.59 44.77
N PRO A 124 -11.59 28.21 46.04
CA PRO A 124 -10.27 27.89 46.56
C PRO A 124 -9.63 26.70 45.81
N VAL A 125 -8.38 26.88 45.41
CA VAL A 125 -7.59 26.04 44.48
C VAL A 125 -7.26 24.65 45.05
N GLU A 126 -7.46 24.40 46.34
CA GLU A 126 -6.94 23.19 47.01
C GLU A 126 -7.84 21.93 46.87
N ALA A 127 -9.03 22.02 46.28
CA ALA A 127 -9.93 20.87 46.10
C ALA A 127 -9.95 20.26 44.67
N ILE A 128 -9.15 20.76 43.72
CA ILE A 128 -9.15 20.30 42.32
C ILE A 128 -8.04 19.24 42.03
N SER A 129 -7.46 18.66 43.08
CA SER A 129 -6.11 18.07 43.09
C SER A 129 -5.93 16.64 42.49
N SER A 130 -6.84 16.11 41.68
CA SER A 130 -6.56 14.84 40.97
C SER A 130 -7.25 14.66 39.61
N LYS A 131 -8.32 15.42 39.33
CA LYS A 131 -9.04 15.36 38.04
C LYS A 131 -8.38 16.16 36.90
N LEU A 132 -7.46 17.08 37.20
CA LEU A 132 -6.85 18.01 36.21
C LEU A 132 -5.58 17.48 35.53
N LEU A 133 -5.11 16.28 35.85
CA LEU A 133 -3.85 15.73 35.30
C LEU A 133 -4.03 15.00 33.97
N PHE A 134 -5.25 14.90 33.45
CA PHE A 134 -5.57 14.11 32.27
C PHE A 134 -6.20 14.96 31.17
N ALA A 135 -6.07 14.50 29.93
CA ALA A 135 -6.81 15.07 28.81
C ALA A 135 -8.32 14.96 29.07
N SER A 136 -9.08 15.98 28.68
CA SER A 136 -10.51 16.10 28.93
C SER A 136 -11.25 16.52 27.67
N THR A 137 -12.54 16.21 27.56
CA THR A 137 -13.34 16.43 26.34
C THR A 137 -14.71 17.03 26.62
N VAL A 138 -15.18 17.88 25.71
CA VAL A 138 -16.51 18.50 25.76
C VAL A 138 -17.06 18.66 24.33
N GLN A 139 -18.38 18.56 24.18
CA GLN A 139 -19.06 18.84 22.91
C GLN A 139 -19.53 20.29 22.90
N ILE A 140 -19.34 20.94 21.76
CA ILE A 140 -19.84 22.29 21.52
C ILE A 140 -20.82 22.30 20.34
N ARG A 141 -21.80 23.19 20.39
CA ARG A 141 -22.67 23.53 19.25
C ARG A 141 -22.40 24.97 18.87
N LYS A 142 -22.04 25.21 17.61
CA LYS A 142 -21.84 26.58 17.10
C LYS A 142 -23.19 27.27 16.99
N GLN A 143 -23.28 28.55 17.33
CA GLN A 143 -24.55 29.28 17.22
C GLN A 143 -25.07 29.38 15.79
N GLN A 144 -24.16 29.60 14.83
CA GLN A 144 -24.48 29.74 13.40
C GLN A 144 -24.62 28.40 12.67
N SER A 145 -24.27 27.27 13.30
CA SER A 145 -24.32 25.96 12.64
C SER A 145 -24.86 24.90 13.58
N ALA A 146 -25.88 24.16 13.13
CA ALA A 146 -26.42 23.03 13.87
C ALA A 146 -25.39 21.90 14.12
N ALA A 147 -24.24 21.95 13.41
CA ALA A 147 -23.16 20.98 13.56
C ALA A 147 -22.55 21.03 14.97
N LYS A 148 -22.41 19.84 15.56
CA LYS A 148 -21.66 19.64 16.80
C LYS A 148 -20.17 19.58 16.47
N ALA A 149 -19.35 20.16 17.33
CA ALA A 149 -17.90 20.00 17.29
C ALA A 149 -17.41 19.38 18.61
N GLN A 150 -16.29 18.68 18.57
CA GLN A 150 -15.69 18.07 19.75
C GLN A 150 -14.41 18.81 20.13
N VAL A 151 -14.24 19.09 21.42
CA VAL A 151 -13.07 19.80 21.95
C VAL A 151 -12.37 18.92 22.96
N CYS A 152 -11.07 18.69 22.78
CA CYS A 152 -10.18 18.07 23.73
C CYS A 152 -9.25 19.13 24.34
N PHE A 153 -9.10 19.13 25.66
CA PHE A 153 -8.14 19.96 26.38
C PHE A 153 -7.01 19.09 26.92
N ILE A 154 -5.78 19.52 26.63
CA ILE A 154 -4.54 18.88 27.10
C ILE A 154 -3.89 19.80 28.13
N PRO A 155 -3.81 19.38 29.41
CA PRO A 155 -3.26 20.21 30.47
C PRO A 155 -1.75 20.39 30.33
N ALA A 156 -1.23 21.48 30.89
CA ALA A 156 0.19 21.79 30.83
C ALA A 156 1.07 20.67 31.40
N GLY A 157 2.12 20.28 30.68
CA GLY A 157 3.05 19.21 31.06
C GLY A 157 2.56 17.80 30.77
N TYR A 158 1.34 17.64 30.24
CA TYR A 158 0.82 16.33 29.84
C TYR A 158 1.11 16.08 28.36
N ARG A 159 2.14 15.28 28.08
CA ARG A 159 2.39 14.75 26.74
C ARG A 159 1.42 13.62 26.45
N MET A 160 0.49 13.85 25.54
CA MET A 160 -0.52 12.85 25.19
C MET A 160 0.13 11.64 24.52
N PRO A 161 0.09 10.45 25.14
CA PRO A 161 0.60 9.23 24.52
C PRO A 161 -0.23 8.90 23.27
N ARG A 162 0.42 8.32 22.27
CA ARG A 162 -0.21 7.92 21.01
C ARG A 162 -1.43 7.03 21.21
N GLN A 163 -1.34 6.02 22.08
CA GLN A 163 -2.47 5.13 22.37
C GLN A 163 -3.70 5.87 22.90
N LYS A 164 -3.50 6.88 23.75
CA LYS A 164 -4.62 7.70 24.26
C LYS A 164 -5.18 8.64 23.20
N LEU A 165 -4.34 9.16 22.31
CA LEU A 165 -4.80 9.91 21.13
C LEU A 165 -5.65 9.02 20.20
N VAL A 166 -5.19 7.80 19.95
CA VAL A 166 -5.90 6.78 19.16
C VAL A 166 -7.23 6.41 19.81
N GLN A 167 -7.22 6.17 21.12
CA GLN A 167 -8.42 5.88 21.89
C GLN A 167 -9.38 7.07 21.88
N MET A 168 -8.91 8.30 22.05
CA MET A 168 -9.74 9.50 21.99
C MET A 168 -10.44 9.59 20.63
N ILE A 169 -9.71 9.41 19.53
CA ILE A 169 -10.27 9.48 18.18
C ILE A 169 -11.30 8.38 17.93
N SER A 170 -10.98 7.13 18.28
CA SER A 170 -11.85 5.99 17.97
C SER A 170 -13.04 5.87 18.93
N SER A 171 -12.82 6.03 20.23
CA SER A 171 -13.84 5.82 21.26
C SER A 171 -14.64 7.09 21.56
N THR A 172 -13.97 8.23 21.70
CA THR A 172 -14.61 9.48 22.12
C THR A 172 -15.19 10.22 20.92
N TRP A 173 -14.40 10.39 19.87
CA TRP A 173 -14.83 11.10 18.66
C TRP A 173 -15.61 10.20 17.70
N LYS A 174 -15.48 8.87 17.83
CA LYS A 174 -16.10 7.88 16.95
C LYS A 174 -15.70 8.08 15.48
N LEU A 175 -14.47 8.52 15.26
CA LEU A 175 -13.90 8.70 13.93
C LEU A 175 -12.95 7.55 13.60
N GLY A 176 -12.90 7.20 12.32
CA GLY A 176 -11.78 6.42 11.78
C GLY A 176 -10.54 7.30 11.58
N PHE A 177 -9.35 6.69 11.53
CA PHE A 177 -8.13 7.42 11.21
C PHE A 177 -8.19 8.03 9.80
N PRO A 178 -7.60 9.22 9.59
CA PRO A 178 -7.50 9.79 8.27
C PRO A 178 -6.64 8.92 7.36
N ASN A 179 -7.02 8.82 6.08
CA ASN A 179 -6.15 8.29 5.05
C ASN A 179 -4.93 9.20 4.82
N LEU A 180 -5.15 10.52 4.95
CA LEU A 180 -4.16 11.58 4.83
C LEU A 180 -4.63 12.81 5.63
N ILE A 181 -3.67 13.57 6.15
CA ILE A 181 -3.88 14.88 6.75
C ILE A 181 -3.43 15.94 5.75
N VAL A 182 -4.33 16.83 5.34
CA VAL A 182 -4.07 17.94 4.44
C VAL A 182 -3.76 19.18 5.28
N SER A 183 -2.55 19.71 5.16
CA SER A 183 -2.16 20.99 5.75
C SER A 183 -2.07 22.06 4.66
N CYS A 184 -2.81 23.15 4.82
CA CYS A 184 -2.81 24.26 3.88
C CYS A 184 -1.94 25.42 4.37
N ASP A 185 -1.13 26.00 3.47
CA ASP A 185 -0.28 27.16 3.77
C ASP A 185 -0.29 28.17 2.63
N ALA A 186 -0.74 29.39 2.89
CA ALA A 186 -0.81 30.53 1.99
C ALA A 186 -0.01 31.76 2.50
N GLY A 187 0.71 31.60 3.61
CA GLY A 187 1.44 32.68 4.28
C GLY A 187 0.53 33.63 5.09
N SER A 188 0.90 34.93 5.08
CA SER A 188 0.29 35.96 5.94
C SER A 188 -0.29 37.16 5.18
N ALA A 189 -0.10 37.23 3.86
CA ALA A 189 -0.67 38.31 3.05
C ALA A 189 -2.16 38.09 2.85
N HIS A 190 -2.96 39.15 2.86
CA HIS A 190 -4.40 39.02 2.62
C HIS A 190 -4.66 38.36 1.26
N PRO A 191 -5.61 37.40 1.14
CA PRO A 191 -5.81 36.66 -0.10
C PRO A 191 -6.33 37.51 -1.27
N THR A 192 -6.85 38.72 -1.01
CA THR A 192 -7.18 39.73 -2.04
C THR A 192 -6.01 40.64 -2.41
N GLN A 193 -4.80 40.39 -1.89
CA GLN A 193 -3.60 41.21 -2.09
C GLN A 193 -2.34 40.37 -2.34
N LEU A 194 -2.49 39.22 -3.00
CA LEU A 194 -1.39 38.30 -3.27
C LEU A 194 -0.53 38.76 -4.46
N SER A 195 -1.13 39.48 -5.40
CA SER A 195 -0.49 39.89 -6.65
C SER A 195 0.47 41.04 -6.42
N THR A 196 1.66 40.92 -7.00
CA THR A 196 2.66 41.98 -7.09
C THR A 196 2.72 42.50 -8.53
N ILE A 197 3.30 43.69 -8.73
CA ILE A 197 3.58 44.24 -10.07
C ILE A 197 4.37 43.22 -10.91
N GLU A 198 5.36 42.57 -10.32
CA GLU A 198 6.17 41.55 -11.00
C GLU A 198 5.37 40.30 -11.39
N LEU A 199 4.41 39.89 -10.57
CA LEU A 199 3.51 38.78 -10.92
C LEU A 199 2.61 39.17 -12.09
N ALA A 200 2.04 40.37 -12.08
CA ALA A 200 1.18 40.88 -13.15
C ALA A 200 1.91 41.02 -14.50
N ARG A 201 3.23 41.24 -14.49
CA ARG A 201 4.07 41.27 -15.71
C ARG A 201 4.25 39.90 -16.37
N LEU A 202 4.04 38.79 -15.66
CA LEU A 202 4.18 37.46 -16.24
C LEU A 202 3.19 37.27 -17.40
N LYS A 203 3.64 36.59 -18.46
CA LYS A 203 2.88 36.43 -19.72
C LYS A 203 1.50 35.83 -19.49
N GLN A 204 1.36 34.91 -18.53
CA GLN A 204 0.09 34.31 -18.17
C GLN A 204 -0.93 35.29 -17.57
N PHE A 205 -0.57 36.47 -17.05
CA PHE A 205 -1.55 37.42 -16.53
C PHE A 205 -1.96 38.52 -17.52
N ARG A 206 -1.25 38.62 -18.66
CA ARG A 206 -1.52 39.66 -19.67
C ARG A 206 -2.93 39.58 -20.26
N HIS A 207 -3.52 38.39 -20.34
CA HIS A 207 -4.88 38.21 -20.86
C HIS A 207 -5.94 38.67 -19.84
N TRP A 208 -5.70 38.48 -18.55
CA TRP A 208 -6.59 39.02 -17.51
C TRP A 208 -6.58 40.56 -17.55
N CYS A 209 -5.41 41.18 -17.69
CA CYS A 209 -5.27 42.64 -17.73
C CYS A 209 -6.00 43.29 -18.93
N LYS A 210 -6.06 42.60 -20.07
CA LYS A 210 -6.67 43.17 -21.29
C LYS A 210 -8.19 43.31 -21.23
N GLY A 211 -8.85 42.80 -20.18
CA GLY A 211 -10.31 42.77 -20.11
C GLY A 211 -10.95 41.99 -21.25
N GLU A 212 -10.18 41.14 -21.96
CA GLU A 212 -10.72 40.12 -22.85
C GLU A 212 -11.42 39.13 -21.95
N ALA A 213 -12.67 39.44 -21.61
CA ALA A 213 -13.52 38.65 -20.75
C ALA A 213 -13.47 37.20 -21.22
N ILE A 214 -12.96 36.32 -20.37
CA ILE A 214 -13.34 34.91 -20.37
C ILE A 214 -14.86 34.97 -20.20
N GLY A 215 -15.60 34.82 -21.29
CA GLY A 215 -17.01 35.23 -21.36
C GLY A 215 -17.80 34.80 -20.13
N ASP A 216 -18.30 35.79 -19.38
CA ASP A 216 -19.19 35.54 -18.24
C ASP A 216 -20.44 34.81 -18.76
N PRO A 217 -20.89 33.73 -18.11
CA PRO A 217 -22.24 33.23 -18.29
C PRO A 217 -23.23 34.30 -17.81
N ASP A 218 -24.12 34.72 -18.72
CA ASP A 218 -25.11 35.78 -18.56
C ASP A 218 -25.86 35.73 -17.21
N PRO A 219 -25.78 36.77 -16.35
CA PRO A 219 -26.42 36.80 -15.05
C PRO A 219 -27.93 37.15 -15.08
N THR A 220 -28.57 37.23 -16.25
CA THR A 220 -29.99 37.66 -16.36
C THR A 220 -31.01 36.53 -16.56
N GLY A 221 -30.63 35.26 -16.41
CA GLY A 221 -31.56 34.13 -16.44
C GLY A 221 -32.34 33.94 -15.13
N THR A 222 -33.61 34.33 -15.12
CA THR A 222 -34.64 34.02 -14.09
C THR A 222 -34.60 32.57 -13.56
N PRO A 223 -34.94 32.32 -12.28
CA PRO A 223 -34.89 30.99 -11.68
C PRO A 223 -36.04 30.13 -12.17
N ALA A 224 -35.81 29.36 -13.24
CA ALA A 224 -36.69 28.27 -13.66
C ALA A 224 -36.11 26.95 -13.16
N THR A 225 -36.85 26.30 -12.27
CA THR A 225 -36.70 24.92 -11.83
C THR A 225 -36.55 23.97 -13.02
N GLY A 226 -35.39 23.32 -13.16
CA GLY A 226 -35.16 22.22 -14.10
C GLY A 226 -33.83 22.36 -14.85
N ILE A 227 -32.80 21.65 -14.39
CA ILE A 227 -31.51 21.51 -15.08
C ILE A 227 -31.65 20.46 -16.19
N PRO A 228 -31.26 20.75 -17.44
CA PRO A 228 -30.70 19.75 -18.34
C PRO A 228 -29.20 19.96 -18.54
N GLU A 229 -28.50 18.84 -18.43
CA GLU A 229 -27.06 18.57 -18.44
C GLU A 229 -26.39 18.81 -19.82
N ALA A 230 -26.33 20.06 -20.30
CA ALA A 230 -25.80 20.34 -21.66
C ALA A 230 -24.98 21.64 -21.86
N SER A 231 -24.51 22.33 -20.81
CA SER A 231 -23.79 23.62 -20.97
C SER A 231 -22.25 23.58 -20.82
N LEU A 232 -21.62 22.42 -20.60
CA LEU A 232 -20.15 22.33 -20.42
C LEU A 232 -19.33 22.20 -21.72
N GLN A 233 -19.94 21.99 -22.89
CA GLN A 233 -19.21 21.73 -24.15
C GLN A 233 -18.78 22.99 -24.93
N THR A 234 -19.25 24.18 -24.55
CA THR A 234 -19.07 25.40 -25.37
C THR A 234 -17.75 26.12 -25.09
N THR A 235 -17.21 26.02 -23.86
CA THR A 235 -15.93 26.62 -23.47
C THR A 235 -14.71 25.84 -23.97
N GLU A 236 -14.79 24.52 -24.13
CA GLU A 236 -13.69 23.68 -24.64
C GLU A 236 -13.36 23.89 -26.13
N ARG A 237 -14.34 24.35 -26.94
CA ARG A 237 -14.13 24.60 -28.38
C ARG A 237 -13.37 25.89 -28.68
N LEU A 238 -13.38 26.87 -27.77
CA LEU A 238 -12.71 28.15 -27.97
C LEU A 238 -11.22 28.09 -27.60
N THR A 239 -10.86 27.37 -26.54
CA THR A 239 -9.45 27.22 -26.11
C THR A 239 -8.63 26.38 -27.10
N SER A 240 -9.25 25.42 -27.79
CA SER A 240 -8.59 24.57 -28.80
C SER A 240 -8.39 25.23 -30.17
N GLN A 241 -9.17 26.27 -30.53
CA GLN A 241 -9.03 26.97 -31.82
C GLN A 241 -7.94 28.06 -31.81
N ILE A 242 -7.59 28.63 -30.65
CA ILE A 242 -6.60 29.72 -30.55
C ILE A 242 -5.16 29.21 -30.72
N SER A 243 -4.90 27.92 -30.50
CA SER A 243 -3.56 27.32 -30.64
C SER A 243 -3.09 27.13 -32.11
N ARG A 244 -3.92 27.43 -33.13
CA ARG A 244 -3.60 27.12 -34.55
C ARG A 244 -3.35 28.31 -35.49
N ARG A 245 -3.41 29.57 -35.04
CA ARG A 245 -3.12 30.73 -35.92
C ARG A 245 -1.83 31.45 -35.52
N GLY A 246 -0.71 31.01 -36.10
CA GLY A 246 0.56 31.73 -36.06
C GLY A 246 0.58 32.86 -37.08
N HIS A 247 0.37 34.10 -36.62
CA HIS A 247 0.78 35.30 -37.36
C HIS A 247 1.94 35.98 -36.62
N PRO A 248 3.05 36.31 -37.31
CA PRO A 248 4.17 37.02 -36.69
C PRO A 248 3.85 38.51 -36.63
N VAL A 249 3.33 38.97 -35.49
CA VAL A 249 3.23 40.40 -35.19
C VAL A 249 4.59 40.89 -34.72
N THR A 250 5.30 41.57 -35.61
CA THR A 250 6.60 42.21 -35.34
C THR A 250 6.35 43.69 -35.08
N GLN A 251 5.84 44.03 -33.91
CA GLN A 251 5.86 45.40 -33.40
C GLN A 251 6.35 45.36 -31.96
N SER A 252 7.47 46.03 -31.71
CA SER A 252 8.02 46.30 -30.39
C SER A 252 7.08 47.25 -29.64
N ALA A 253 5.96 46.71 -29.16
CA ALA A 253 5.09 47.41 -28.23
C ALA A 253 5.88 47.66 -26.96
N GLN A 254 6.11 48.93 -26.61
CA GLN A 254 6.61 49.30 -25.29
C GLN A 254 5.70 48.66 -24.25
N GLU A 255 6.26 47.77 -23.45
CA GLU A 255 5.54 47.04 -22.40
C GLU A 255 5.15 48.07 -21.34
N GLN A 256 3.90 48.55 -21.38
CA GLN A 256 3.36 49.44 -20.36
C GLN A 256 3.29 48.67 -19.04
N ASP A 257 3.73 49.31 -17.96
CA ASP A 257 3.62 48.72 -16.63
C ASP A 257 2.15 48.49 -16.26
N PRO A 258 1.82 47.35 -15.62
CA PRO A 258 0.46 47.04 -15.23
C PRO A 258 -0.06 48.13 -14.29
N THR A 259 -1.26 48.62 -14.57
CA THR A 259 -1.91 49.64 -13.75
C THR A 259 -2.36 49.05 -12.41
N GLN A 260 -2.59 49.88 -11.39
CA GLN A 260 -3.16 49.40 -10.12
C GLN A 260 -4.50 48.69 -10.32
N HIS A 261 -5.30 49.15 -11.28
CA HIS A 261 -6.56 48.52 -11.66
C HIS A 261 -6.36 47.08 -12.16
N ASP A 262 -5.32 46.83 -12.97
CA ASP A 262 -5.00 45.49 -13.46
C ASP A 262 -4.63 44.55 -12.29
N ILE A 263 -3.85 45.05 -11.33
CA ILE A 263 -3.45 44.30 -10.14
C ILE A 263 -4.67 43.94 -9.28
N ASP A 264 -5.57 44.88 -9.08
CA ASP A 264 -6.80 44.68 -8.30
C ASP A 264 -7.73 43.65 -8.97
N MET A 265 -7.84 43.69 -10.30
CA MET A 265 -8.59 42.70 -11.08
C MET A 265 -7.96 41.30 -10.98
N ILE A 266 -6.64 41.18 -11.15
CA ILE A 266 -5.93 39.90 -10.99
C ILE A 266 -6.17 39.34 -9.59
N ASN A 267 -6.05 40.18 -8.56
CA ASN A 267 -6.29 39.77 -7.17
C ASN A 267 -7.72 39.26 -6.96
N LYS A 268 -8.72 39.93 -7.54
CA LYS A 268 -10.12 39.50 -7.44
C LYS A 268 -10.36 38.13 -8.08
N LEU A 269 -9.85 37.92 -9.30
CA LEU A 269 -9.97 36.65 -10.02
C LEU A 269 -9.20 35.52 -9.31
N MET A 270 -7.99 35.80 -8.85
CA MET A 270 -7.16 34.84 -8.11
C MET A 270 -7.79 34.45 -6.78
N PHE A 271 -8.34 35.42 -6.04
CA PHE A 271 -9.06 35.18 -4.79
C PHE A 271 -10.23 34.22 -5.00
N GLN A 272 -11.10 34.50 -5.98
CA GLN A 272 -12.23 33.63 -6.32
C GLN A 272 -11.76 32.21 -6.68
N LYS A 273 -10.74 32.10 -7.55
CA LYS A 273 -10.24 30.79 -7.99
C LYS A 273 -9.57 30.00 -6.86
N LEU A 274 -8.90 30.67 -5.92
CA LEU A 274 -8.35 30.05 -4.71
C LEU A 274 -9.44 29.53 -3.79
N VAL A 275 -10.53 30.28 -3.57
CA VAL A 275 -11.67 29.81 -2.77
C VAL A 275 -12.31 28.58 -3.42
N THR A 276 -12.57 28.62 -4.73
CA THR A 276 -13.12 27.46 -5.47
C THR A 276 -12.20 26.24 -5.40
N THR A 277 -10.88 26.45 -5.49
CA THR A 277 -9.90 25.36 -5.39
C THR A 277 -9.87 24.77 -3.98
N MET A 278 -9.93 25.61 -2.94
CA MET A 278 -10.01 25.13 -1.55
C MET A 278 -11.34 24.40 -1.29
N ALA A 279 -12.45 24.80 -1.92
CA ALA A 279 -13.71 24.08 -1.84
C ALA A 279 -13.58 22.68 -2.44
N ALA A 280 -12.97 22.56 -3.63
CA ALA A 280 -12.68 21.24 -4.22
C ALA A 280 -11.77 20.38 -3.32
N VAL A 281 -10.75 20.97 -2.67
CA VAL A 281 -9.90 20.27 -1.70
C VAL A 281 -10.72 19.72 -0.53
N LEU A 282 -11.66 20.51 0.01
CA LEU A 282 -12.54 20.11 1.11
C LEU A 282 -13.49 18.97 0.70
N ASP A 283 -14.08 19.04 -0.48
CA ASP A 283 -14.98 17.99 -1.00
C ASP A 283 -14.23 16.67 -1.21
N ALA A 284 -13.05 16.69 -1.83
CA ALA A 284 -12.24 15.48 -1.95
C ALA A 284 -11.78 14.95 -0.59
N ALA A 285 -11.46 15.83 0.36
CA ALA A 285 -11.10 15.39 1.71
C ALA A 285 -12.27 14.66 2.38
N ALA A 286 -13.50 15.14 2.22
CA ALA A 286 -14.70 14.50 2.74
C ALA A 286 -14.92 13.12 2.12
N LEU A 287 -14.84 13.03 0.78
CA LEU A 287 -15.07 11.79 0.04
C LEU A 287 -14.02 10.70 0.32
N SER A 288 -12.78 11.08 0.64
CA SER A 288 -11.67 10.14 0.81
C SER A 288 -11.26 9.92 2.26
N ASN A 289 -12.05 10.38 3.24
CA ASN A 289 -11.70 10.35 4.66
C ASN A 289 -10.29 10.92 4.92
N ASN A 290 -9.97 12.05 4.28
CA ASN A 290 -8.80 12.85 4.62
C ASN A 290 -9.22 13.95 5.60
N TRP A 291 -8.33 14.28 6.52
CA TRP A 291 -8.58 15.34 7.50
C TRP A 291 -7.88 16.62 7.07
N VAL A 292 -8.48 17.76 7.34
CA VAL A 292 -7.85 19.06 7.15
C VAL A 292 -7.27 19.51 8.48
N LEU A 293 -5.98 19.87 8.49
CA LEU A 293 -5.28 20.28 9.69
C LEU A 293 -5.07 21.79 9.71
N VAL A 294 -5.62 22.42 10.76
CA VAL A 294 -5.32 23.80 11.16
C VAL A 294 -4.60 23.74 12.49
N ASP A 295 -3.27 23.74 12.45
CA ASP A 295 -2.47 23.77 13.67
C ASP A 295 -1.94 25.20 13.89
N ARG A 296 -2.13 25.76 15.08
CA ARG A 296 -1.74 27.12 15.50
C ARG A 296 -0.79 27.09 16.70
N THR A 297 -0.23 25.93 17.04
CA THR A 297 0.57 25.72 18.26
C THR A 297 1.94 26.41 18.26
N SER A 298 2.49 26.71 17.09
CA SER A 298 3.84 27.28 16.97
C SER A 298 3.84 28.76 17.39
N ASN A 299 4.17 29.04 18.65
CA ASN A 299 4.35 30.41 19.17
C ASN A 299 5.41 31.21 18.37
N LYS A 300 6.34 30.53 17.68
CA LYS A 300 7.41 31.15 16.87
C LYS A 300 7.05 31.31 15.39
N SER A 301 5.92 30.78 14.93
CA SER A 301 5.44 31.04 13.58
C SER A 301 3.93 31.10 13.59
N ALA A 302 3.36 32.29 13.40
CA ALA A 302 1.99 32.34 12.93
C ALA A 302 1.87 31.42 11.71
N LYS A 303 0.99 30.44 11.85
CA LYS A 303 0.57 29.61 10.73
C LYS A 303 -0.21 30.49 9.76
N SER A 304 -0.67 29.86 8.70
CA SER A 304 -1.13 30.55 7.53
C SER A 304 -2.56 31.09 7.71
N ALA A 305 -2.70 32.27 8.33
CA ALA A 305 -3.97 32.97 8.45
C ALA A 305 -4.68 33.11 7.08
N THR A 306 -3.91 33.33 6.01
CA THR A 306 -4.44 33.41 4.64
C THR A 306 -5.12 32.11 4.20
N ALA A 307 -4.51 30.96 4.47
CA ALA A 307 -5.09 29.65 4.12
C ALA A 307 -6.29 29.32 5.01
N GLU A 308 -6.23 29.71 6.28
CA GLU A 308 -7.33 29.53 7.23
C GLU A 308 -8.57 30.32 6.78
N LEU A 309 -8.42 31.61 6.42
CA LEU A 309 -9.53 32.40 5.88
C LEU A 309 -10.08 31.80 4.57
N LEU A 310 -9.20 31.36 3.67
CA LEU A 310 -9.63 30.68 2.43
C LEU A 310 -10.39 29.38 2.72
N LEU A 311 -10.00 28.61 3.74
CA LEU A 311 -10.71 27.41 4.17
C LEU A 311 -12.08 27.73 4.76
N GLU A 312 -12.23 28.79 5.56
CA GLU A 312 -13.53 29.21 6.10
C GLU A 312 -14.49 29.63 4.97
N LEU A 313 -14.02 30.47 4.05
CA LEU A 313 -14.81 30.89 2.88
C LEU A 313 -15.15 29.71 1.94
N ALA A 314 -14.23 28.75 1.80
CA ALA A 314 -14.49 27.54 1.02
C ALA A 314 -15.55 26.65 1.70
N MET A 315 -15.54 26.54 3.03
CA MET A 315 -16.56 25.76 3.79
C MET A 315 -17.97 26.34 3.66
N GLU A 316 -18.12 27.60 3.27
CA GLU A 316 -19.41 28.22 2.94
C GLU A 316 -19.93 27.76 1.57
N GLN A 317 -19.04 27.32 0.67
CA GLN A 317 -19.38 26.84 -0.68
C GLN A 317 -19.57 25.32 -0.76
N THR A 318 -19.04 24.56 0.20
CA THR A 318 -19.13 23.09 0.21
C THR A 318 -20.38 22.58 0.92
N GLU A 319 -21.06 21.60 0.34
CA GLU A 319 -22.17 20.89 0.99
C GLU A 319 -21.67 19.86 2.02
N GLN A 320 -20.59 19.14 1.70
CA GLN A 320 -20.00 18.12 2.55
C GLN A 320 -18.85 18.72 3.36
N ARG A 321 -18.85 18.49 4.68
CA ARG A 321 -17.79 18.97 5.56
C ARG A 321 -16.84 17.83 5.91
N PRO A 322 -15.56 17.90 5.52
CA PRO A 322 -14.57 16.94 5.98
C PRO A 322 -14.33 17.10 7.49
N THR A 323 -13.60 16.15 8.07
CA THR A 323 -13.07 16.33 9.42
C THR A 323 -11.98 17.40 9.38
N VAL A 324 -12.24 18.54 10.01
CA VAL A 324 -11.29 19.63 10.20
C VAL A 324 -10.78 19.57 11.63
N LEU A 325 -9.51 19.18 11.79
CA LEU A 325 -8.79 19.10 13.06
C LEU A 325 -8.05 20.40 13.32
N VAL A 326 -8.44 21.10 14.38
CA VAL A 326 -7.80 22.33 14.85
C VAL A 326 -6.94 21.99 16.05
N ILE A 327 -5.67 22.39 16.03
CA ILE A 327 -4.78 22.31 17.19
C ILE A 327 -4.39 23.73 17.57
N ASP A 328 -4.71 24.19 18.77
CA ASP A 328 -4.43 25.55 19.22
C ASP A 328 -3.88 25.55 20.65
N THR A 329 -3.32 26.67 21.11
CA THR A 329 -2.76 26.80 22.46
C THR A 329 -3.41 27.93 23.25
N MET A 330 -3.69 27.69 24.53
CA MET A 330 -4.14 28.73 25.46
C MET A 330 -3.05 29.77 25.70
N GLU A 331 -1.79 29.34 25.71
CA GLU A 331 -0.60 30.20 25.81
C GLU A 331 -0.59 31.29 24.74
N ARG A 332 -0.75 30.92 23.46
CA ARG A 332 -0.80 31.87 22.34
C ARG A 332 -1.92 32.89 22.48
N LEU A 333 -3.12 32.46 22.91
CA LEU A 333 -4.26 33.37 23.08
C LEU A 333 -4.02 34.41 24.19
N ARG A 334 -3.22 34.09 25.21
CA ARG A 334 -2.85 35.01 26.29
C ARG A 334 -1.82 36.06 25.87
N GLU A 335 -1.07 35.83 24.79
CA GLU A 335 -0.14 36.82 24.23
C GLU A 335 -0.86 38.00 23.55
N PHE A 336 -2.16 37.86 23.24
CA PHE A 336 -2.95 38.93 22.66
C PHE A 336 -3.54 39.83 23.75
N ASN A 337 -3.45 41.14 23.55
CA ASN A 337 -3.96 42.15 24.48
C ASN A 337 -5.41 42.58 24.18
N SER A 338 -6.00 42.06 23.10
CA SER A 338 -7.30 42.46 22.59
C SER A 338 -8.49 41.97 23.44
N LYS A 339 -9.65 42.59 23.25
CA LYS A 339 -10.89 42.14 23.90
C LYS A 339 -11.35 40.77 23.39
N ALA A 340 -11.21 40.50 22.09
CA ALA A 340 -11.68 39.26 21.46
C ALA A 340 -10.88 38.03 21.94
N SER A 341 -9.56 38.18 22.09
CA SER A 341 -8.70 37.12 22.63
C SER A 341 -9.00 36.81 24.09
N LYS A 342 -9.19 37.82 24.94
CA LYS A 342 -9.61 37.65 26.34
C LYS A 342 -10.97 36.95 26.44
N LEU A 343 -11.92 37.33 25.58
CA LEU A 343 -13.23 36.68 25.50
C LEU A 343 -13.08 35.20 25.10
N THR A 344 -12.31 34.92 24.06
CA THR A 344 -12.02 33.55 23.59
C THR A 344 -11.35 32.71 24.68
N ALA A 345 -10.32 33.23 25.34
CA ALA A 345 -9.62 32.55 26.42
C ALA A 345 -10.54 32.25 27.62
N SER A 346 -11.39 33.21 28.00
CA SER A 346 -12.36 33.02 29.09
C SER A 346 -13.41 31.95 28.75
N MET A 347 -13.86 31.92 27.50
CA MET A 347 -14.80 30.92 26.99
C MET A 347 -14.16 29.53 26.96
N LEU A 348 -12.93 29.40 26.47
CA LEU A 348 -12.20 28.12 26.50
C LEU A 348 -11.94 27.64 27.92
N ALA A 349 -11.60 28.55 28.85
CA ALA A 349 -11.45 28.19 30.27
C ALA A 349 -12.77 27.67 30.86
N ARG A 350 -13.91 28.27 30.51
CA ARG A 350 -15.24 27.80 30.90
C ARG A 350 -15.56 26.42 30.31
N LEU A 351 -15.23 26.19 29.05
CA LEU A 351 -15.41 24.88 28.39
C LEU A 351 -14.53 23.81 29.05
N LYS A 352 -13.27 24.14 29.34
CA LYS A 352 -12.33 23.27 30.05
C LYS A 352 -12.85 22.86 31.43
N ALA A 353 -13.46 23.79 32.17
CA ALA A 353 -14.05 23.51 33.49
C ALA A 353 -15.25 22.54 33.41
N LYS A 354 -15.90 22.43 32.25
CA LYS A 354 -17.00 21.50 31.99
C LYS A 354 -16.57 20.23 31.26
N ALA A 355 -15.30 20.14 30.87
CA ALA A 355 -14.78 19.00 30.14
C ALA A 355 -14.64 17.79 31.06
N VAL A 356 -14.97 16.62 30.52
CA VAL A 356 -14.93 15.35 31.25
C VAL A 356 -13.67 14.58 30.81
N PRO A 357 -12.94 13.89 31.72
CA PRO A 357 -11.74 13.14 31.36
C PRO A 357 -11.96 12.18 30.18
N VAL A 358 -10.99 12.10 29.26
CA VAL A 358 -11.04 11.17 28.11
C VAL A 358 -11.21 9.74 28.62
N GLY A 359 -12.20 9.02 28.07
CA GLY A 359 -12.53 7.65 28.45
C GLY A 359 -13.59 7.50 29.55
N SER A 360 -14.10 8.60 30.11
CA SER A 360 -15.25 8.53 31.03
C SER A 360 -16.53 8.09 30.30
N GLU A 361 -17.37 7.29 30.96
CA GLU A 361 -18.70 6.93 30.45
C GLU A 361 -19.76 8.04 30.66
N GLU A 362 -19.41 9.13 31.34
CA GLU A 362 -20.32 10.25 31.57
C GLU A 362 -20.73 10.92 30.26
N SER A 363 -22.03 11.20 30.12
CA SER A 363 -22.56 11.87 28.94
C SER A 363 -22.04 13.32 28.86
N GLN A 364 -21.34 13.64 27.77
CA GLN A 364 -20.80 14.99 27.54
C GLN A 364 -21.94 16.00 27.37
N SER A 365 -21.93 17.07 28.17
CA SER A 365 -22.82 18.22 27.97
C SER A 365 -22.48 18.91 26.65
N VAL A 366 -23.51 19.27 25.87
CA VAL A 366 -23.35 20.07 24.66
C VAL A 366 -23.46 21.54 25.03
N GLU A 367 -22.36 22.27 24.93
CA GLU A 367 -22.29 23.70 25.25
C GLU A 367 -22.50 24.54 23.99
N GLN A 368 -23.37 25.56 24.07
CA GLN A 368 -23.52 26.50 22.97
C GLN A 368 -22.38 27.52 23.00
N VAL A 369 -21.71 27.67 21.86
CA VAL A 369 -20.54 28.53 21.70
C VAL A 369 -20.78 29.50 20.54
N GLU A 370 -20.55 30.78 20.82
CA GLU A 370 -20.51 31.86 19.84
C GLU A 370 -19.05 32.30 19.73
N TRP A 371 -18.47 32.16 18.54
CA TRP A 371 -17.14 32.67 18.26
C TRP A 371 -17.21 34.19 18.13
N PRO A 372 -16.20 34.94 18.60
CA PRO A 372 -16.26 36.40 18.64
C PRO A 372 -16.03 37.06 17.26
N TYR A 373 -16.03 36.29 16.17
CA TYR A 373 -15.84 36.80 14.82
C TYR A 373 -16.60 35.96 13.78
N GLU A 374 -16.85 36.59 12.63
CA GLU A 374 -17.36 35.96 11.41
C GLU A 374 -16.30 36.11 10.29
N SER A 375 -16.23 35.13 9.38
CA SER A 375 -15.25 35.06 8.28
C SER A 375 -15.35 36.28 7.34
N ASP A 376 -16.57 36.76 7.10
CA ASP A 376 -16.89 37.90 6.24
C ASP A 376 -16.26 39.23 6.72
N MET A 377 -16.08 39.39 8.04
CA MET A 377 -15.46 40.55 8.66
C MET A 377 -14.02 40.77 8.17
N PHE A 378 -13.37 39.70 7.72
CA PHE A 378 -11.98 39.71 7.27
C PHE A 378 -11.82 39.78 5.75
N ILE A 379 -12.90 39.84 4.95
CA ILE A 379 -12.79 39.94 3.47
C ILE A 379 -12.15 41.28 3.04
N ASP A 380 -12.40 42.35 3.80
CA ASP A 380 -11.85 43.67 3.54
C ASP A 380 -10.66 43.97 4.47
N PRO A 381 -9.40 43.86 3.99
CA PRO A 381 -8.22 44.09 4.81
C PRO A 381 -8.06 45.57 5.21
N ALA A 382 -8.69 46.51 4.51
CA ALA A 382 -8.50 47.94 4.74
C ALA A 382 -8.98 48.38 6.14
N LYS A 383 -9.98 47.70 6.69
CA LYS A 383 -10.50 47.93 8.05
C LYS A 383 -9.45 47.78 9.15
N PHE A 384 -8.35 47.08 8.87
CA PHE A 384 -7.31 46.77 9.83
C PHE A 384 -6.04 47.61 9.67
N TYR A 385 -5.99 48.53 8.69
CA TYR A 385 -4.76 49.28 8.43
C TYR A 385 -4.42 50.28 9.53
N ASP A 386 -5.44 50.91 10.11
CA ASP A 386 -5.28 51.94 11.13
C ASP A 386 -5.44 51.41 12.56
N LEU A 387 -5.78 50.12 12.70
CA LEU A 387 -5.92 49.49 14.00
C LEU A 387 -4.55 49.19 14.62
N PRO A 388 -4.39 49.36 15.95
CA PRO A 388 -3.18 48.94 16.65
C PRO A 388 -3.08 47.42 16.65
N LEU A 389 -1.85 46.90 16.53
CA LEU A 389 -1.62 45.47 16.55
C LEU A 389 -2.00 44.87 17.92
N PRO A 390 -2.73 43.74 17.95
CA PRO A 390 -3.22 43.14 19.19
C PRO A 390 -2.15 42.32 19.93
N ARG A 391 -0.93 42.24 19.39
CA ARG A 391 0.24 41.60 19.99
C ARG A 391 1.51 42.16 19.34
N GLU A 392 2.65 41.85 19.93
CA GLU A 392 3.94 42.13 19.31
C GLU A 392 4.07 41.40 17.96
N PRO A 393 4.54 42.10 16.91
CA PRO A 393 4.68 41.51 15.59
C PRO A 393 5.84 40.51 15.54
N PHE A 394 5.69 39.47 14.72
CA PHE A 394 6.78 38.54 14.45
C PHE A 394 7.94 39.26 13.78
N ALA A 395 9.18 38.93 14.16
CA ALA A 395 10.39 39.56 13.61
C ALA A 395 10.47 39.45 12.07
N GLU A 396 9.99 38.33 11.50
CA GLU A 396 9.92 38.12 10.04
C GLU A 396 8.86 38.98 9.33
N HIS A 397 7.92 39.55 10.09
CA HIS A 397 6.87 40.41 9.55
C HIS A 397 7.23 41.90 9.60
N VAL A 398 8.22 42.25 10.41
CA VAL A 398 8.72 43.61 10.58
C VAL A 398 9.68 43.95 9.42
N ASN A 399 9.35 45.03 8.71
CA ASN A 399 10.19 45.60 7.66
C ASN A 399 11.42 46.30 8.27
N ASP A 400 12.29 46.84 7.42
CA ASP A 400 13.52 47.49 7.89
C ASP A 400 13.25 48.81 8.66
N ASN A 401 12.01 49.34 8.58
CA ASN A 401 11.54 50.52 9.32
C ASN A 401 10.94 50.18 10.69
N GLY A 402 10.89 48.90 11.09
CA GLY A 402 10.25 48.49 12.34
C GLY A 402 8.73 48.33 12.25
N GLU A 403 8.14 48.39 11.05
CA GLU A 403 6.70 48.35 10.84
C GLU A 403 6.23 47.05 10.16
N VAL A 404 4.97 46.67 10.41
CA VAL A 404 4.30 45.58 9.69
C VAL A 404 3.59 46.13 8.46
N SER A 405 3.79 45.49 7.30
CA SER A 405 3.11 45.88 6.06
C SER A 405 1.58 45.83 6.21
N ALA A 406 0.87 46.83 5.68
CA ALA A 406 -0.60 46.94 5.73
C ALA A 406 -1.32 45.63 5.35
N LYS A 407 -0.87 44.97 4.27
CA LYS A 407 -1.40 43.69 3.77
C LYS A 407 -1.32 42.50 4.75
N ARG A 408 -0.64 42.64 5.88
CA ARG A 408 -0.48 41.62 6.94
C ARG A 408 -1.17 42.00 8.25
N LYS A 409 -1.54 43.26 8.47
CA LYS A 409 -2.10 43.71 9.77
C LYS A 409 -3.35 42.91 10.15
N TRP A 410 -4.23 42.65 9.18
CA TRP A 410 -5.44 41.84 9.34
C TRP A 410 -5.18 40.47 10.00
N MET A 411 -4.05 39.82 9.70
CA MET A 411 -3.76 38.46 10.19
C MET A 411 -3.67 38.41 11.71
N TYR A 412 -3.18 39.49 12.32
CA TYR A 412 -2.99 39.55 13.77
C TYR A 412 -4.34 39.62 14.45
N HIS A 413 -5.27 40.39 13.88
CA HIS A 413 -6.65 40.46 14.35
C HIS A 413 -7.42 39.16 14.11
N TYR A 414 -7.24 38.53 12.95
CA TYR A 414 -7.81 37.22 12.64
C TYR A 414 -7.35 36.15 13.62
N SER A 415 -6.08 36.20 14.03
CA SER A 415 -5.49 35.23 14.93
C SER A 415 -5.84 35.46 16.40
N GLU A 416 -6.58 36.50 16.77
CA GLU A 416 -6.96 36.75 18.18
C GLU A 416 -7.89 35.68 18.76
N SER A 417 -8.57 34.94 17.88
CA SER A 417 -9.56 33.92 18.26
C SER A 417 -9.09 32.53 17.83
N VAL A 418 -9.83 31.49 18.20
CA VAL A 418 -9.63 30.12 17.66
C VAL A 418 -10.25 30.03 16.26
N PHE A 419 -9.68 29.19 15.39
CA PHE A 419 -10.23 28.94 14.05
C PHE A 419 -11.67 28.44 14.11
N SER A 420 -12.63 29.23 13.60
CA SER A 420 -14.06 28.97 13.78
C SER A 420 -14.56 27.79 12.94
N GLY A 421 -13.89 27.47 11.83
CA GLY A 421 -14.27 26.39 10.90
C GLY A 421 -14.06 24.96 11.41
N GLY A 422 -13.40 24.76 12.57
CA GLY A 422 -13.04 23.43 13.08
C GLY A 422 -14.23 22.52 13.41
N THR A 423 -14.07 21.22 13.17
CA THR A 423 -15.01 20.16 13.60
C THR A 423 -14.54 19.46 14.86
N HIS A 424 -13.22 19.37 15.03
CA HIS A 424 -12.55 18.76 16.16
C HIS A 424 -11.43 19.71 16.59
N TYR A 425 -11.31 19.94 17.90
CA TYR A 425 -10.35 20.88 18.46
C TYR A 425 -9.50 20.15 19.49
N ILE A 426 -8.19 20.37 19.45
CA ILE A 426 -7.25 20.00 20.49
C ILE A 426 -6.63 21.29 21.00
N ILE A 427 -6.99 21.66 22.22
CA ILE A 427 -6.53 22.88 22.88
C ILE A 427 -5.48 22.50 23.92
N LEU A 428 -4.23 22.84 23.63
CA LEU A 428 -3.10 22.65 24.52
C LEU A 428 -3.01 23.82 25.50
N ASP A 429 -2.64 23.58 26.75
CA ASP A 429 -2.30 24.70 27.63
C ASP A 429 -0.98 25.38 27.22
N ARG A 430 0.02 24.60 26.79
CA ARG A 430 1.33 25.07 26.33
C ARG A 430 1.69 24.46 24.97
N ALA A 431 2.47 25.19 24.18
CA ALA A 431 2.93 24.69 22.87
C ALA A 431 3.88 23.48 22.97
N GLU A 432 4.60 23.35 24.09
CA GLU A 432 5.59 22.28 24.34
C GLU A 432 4.96 20.89 24.52
N ASP A 433 3.66 20.84 24.82
CA ASP A 433 2.88 19.61 24.99
C ASP A 433 2.35 19.05 23.66
N MET A 434 2.81 19.61 22.53
CA MET A 434 2.44 19.15 21.20
C MET A 434 2.92 17.70 20.98
N PHE A 435 2.02 16.85 20.50
CA PHE A 435 2.30 15.49 20.06
C PHE A 435 2.66 15.47 18.58
N ASP A 436 3.28 14.38 18.13
CA ASP A 436 3.59 14.20 16.72
C ASP A 436 2.30 13.98 15.90
N ILE A 437 2.04 14.87 14.96
CA ILE A 437 0.87 14.81 14.08
C ILE A 437 0.97 13.64 13.10
N ASP A 438 2.18 13.18 12.77
CA ASP A 438 2.38 12.06 11.85
C ASP A 438 1.84 10.74 12.43
N VAL A 439 1.55 10.70 13.73
CA VAL A 439 0.84 9.59 14.42
C VAL A 439 -0.58 9.40 13.89
N LEU A 440 -1.23 10.48 13.45
CA LEU A 440 -2.60 10.44 12.96
C LEU A 440 -2.69 9.94 11.52
N GLY A 441 -1.64 10.12 10.73
CA GLY A 441 -1.59 9.73 9.33
C GLY A 441 -0.55 10.52 8.53
N PRO A 442 -0.31 10.16 7.26
CA PRO A 442 0.62 10.90 6.42
C PRO A 442 0.12 12.33 6.19
N VAL A 443 1.03 13.31 6.26
CA VAL A 443 0.71 14.73 6.05
C VAL A 443 1.05 15.16 4.63
N GLY A 444 0.05 15.57 3.87
CA GLY A 444 0.17 16.27 2.59
C GLY A 444 0.04 17.78 2.77
N ASN A 445 0.75 18.56 1.97
CA ASN A 445 0.76 20.01 2.05
C ASN A 445 0.18 20.62 0.77
N VAL A 446 -0.74 21.56 0.90
CA VAL A 446 -1.20 22.42 -0.20
C VAL A 446 -0.70 23.82 0.08
N VAL A 447 0.16 24.34 -0.78
CA VAL A 447 0.83 25.61 -0.57
C VAL A 447 0.45 26.59 -1.67
N ALA A 448 0.01 27.78 -1.28
CA ALA A 448 -0.24 28.94 -2.14
C ALA A 448 0.64 30.10 -1.68
N HIS A 449 0.92 31.07 -2.54
CA HIS A 449 1.66 32.29 -2.23
C HIS A 449 2.88 32.01 -1.30
N GLY A 450 2.87 32.51 -0.07
CA GLY A 450 3.88 32.26 0.94
C GLY A 450 4.88 33.41 1.13
N GLY A 451 4.97 33.88 2.38
CA GLY A 451 6.02 34.80 2.82
C GLY A 451 7.23 34.08 3.41
N THR A 452 8.04 34.81 4.19
CA THR A 452 9.30 34.27 4.76
C THR A 452 9.12 33.01 5.62
N LEU A 453 8.08 32.93 6.45
CA LEU A 453 7.82 31.72 7.26
C LEU A 453 7.34 30.53 6.41
N ALA A 454 6.47 30.78 5.44
CA ALA A 454 5.99 29.76 4.51
C ALA A 454 7.14 29.23 3.63
N TYR A 455 8.08 30.08 3.20
CA TYR A 455 9.29 29.65 2.49
C TYR A 455 10.09 28.62 3.31
N ARG A 456 10.32 28.85 4.60
CA ARG A 456 11.06 27.89 5.46
C ARG A 456 10.34 26.56 5.58
N ARG A 457 9.01 26.59 5.75
CA ARG A 457 8.17 25.38 5.85
C ARG A 457 8.13 24.62 4.53
N LEU A 458 7.89 25.30 3.42
CA LEU A 458 7.89 24.73 2.08
C LEU A 458 9.24 24.09 1.74
N ARG A 459 10.35 24.78 2.02
CA ARG A 459 11.70 24.22 1.86
C ARG A 459 11.88 22.95 2.69
N LYS A 460 11.53 22.98 3.98
CA LYS A 460 11.61 21.81 4.86
C LYS A 460 10.77 20.66 4.32
N ASN A 461 9.53 20.90 3.91
CA ASN A 461 8.62 19.89 3.38
C ASN A 461 9.18 19.22 2.13
N ILE A 462 9.72 19.98 1.17
CA ILE A 462 10.37 19.46 -0.04
C ILE A 462 11.63 18.65 0.32
N GLN A 463 12.46 19.13 1.26
CA GLN A 463 13.67 18.41 1.69
C GLN A 463 13.36 17.07 2.34
N THR A 464 12.31 17.02 3.16
CA THR A 464 11.80 15.78 3.75
C THR A 464 10.97 14.95 2.76
N GLY A 465 10.76 15.46 1.53
CA GLY A 465 9.83 15.01 0.49
C GLY A 465 8.46 14.58 1.02
N ARG A 466 7.91 15.41 1.92
CA ARG A 466 6.49 15.37 2.25
C ARG A 466 5.71 15.74 1.00
N PRO A 467 4.60 15.05 0.70
CA PRO A 467 3.73 15.41 -0.42
C PRO A 467 3.37 16.88 -0.36
N THR A 468 3.65 17.60 -1.43
CA THR A 468 3.54 19.06 -1.49
C THR A 468 2.99 19.44 -2.85
N VAL A 469 1.79 20.03 -2.85
CA VAL A 469 1.17 20.62 -4.02
C VAL A 469 1.31 22.13 -3.94
N MET A 470 1.97 22.70 -4.93
CA MET A 470 2.22 24.13 -5.06
C MET A 470 1.22 24.73 -6.04
N LEU A 471 0.34 25.58 -5.55
CA LEU A 471 -0.60 26.36 -6.36
C LEU A 471 0.19 27.50 -7.03
N HIS A 472 0.77 27.21 -8.19
CA HIS A 472 1.57 28.15 -8.97
C HIS A 472 0.70 29.27 -9.53
N ASN A 473 1.30 30.42 -9.85
CA ASN A 473 0.61 31.67 -10.20
C ASN A 473 -0.15 32.32 -9.04
N THR A 474 0.32 32.10 -7.82
CA THR A 474 -0.20 32.76 -6.61
C THR A 474 0.82 33.72 -5.98
N GLY A 475 2.00 33.89 -6.59
CA GLY A 475 3.08 34.72 -6.06
C GLY A 475 3.88 34.06 -4.93
N GLY A 476 4.60 34.88 -4.16
CA GLY A 476 5.34 34.44 -2.98
C GLY A 476 6.38 33.34 -3.24
N ALA A 477 6.67 32.56 -2.20
CA ALA A 477 7.63 31.45 -2.23
C ALA A 477 7.17 30.30 -3.14
N THR A 478 5.85 30.08 -3.22
CA THR A 478 5.23 29.06 -4.07
C THR A 478 5.50 29.32 -5.55
N GLN A 479 5.50 30.58 -6.00
CA GLN A 479 5.87 30.92 -7.38
C GLN A 479 7.30 30.50 -7.69
N ALA A 480 8.24 30.84 -6.80
CA ALA A 480 9.66 30.55 -7.00
C ALA A 480 9.93 29.05 -7.07
N PHE A 481 9.50 28.27 -6.06
CA PHE A 481 9.65 26.81 -6.09
C PHE A 481 8.87 26.16 -7.24
N GLY A 482 7.67 26.65 -7.55
CA GLY A 482 6.87 26.14 -8.66
C GLY A 482 7.54 26.35 -10.02
N SER A 483 8.18 27.50 -10.24
CA SER A 483 8.93 27.76 -11.47
C SER A 483 10.14 26.84 -11.64
N VAL A 484 10.87 26.54 -10.55
CA VAL A 484 11.97 25.55 -10.55
C VAL A 484 11.43 24.16 -10.90
N HIS A 485 10.34 23.72 -10.27
CA HIS A 485 9.70 22.44 -10.58
C HIS A 485 9.30 22.34 -12.05
N ARG A 486 8.62 23.37 -12.60
CA ARG A 486 8.23 23.40 -14.02
C ARG A 486 9.43 23.40 -14.96
N ALA A 487 10.54 24.04 -14.59
CA ALA A 487 11.77 24.01 -15.37
C ALA A 487 12.45 22.63 -15.38
N LEU A 488 12.33 21.87 -14.28
CA LEU A 488 12.87 20.52 -14.14
C LEU A 488 11.97 19.44 -14.80
N TYR A 489 10.65 19.62 -14.77
CA TYR A 489 9.67 18.59 -15.14
C TYR A 489 9.90 17.95 -16.53
N PRO A 490 10.17 18.71 -17.61
CA PRO A 490 10.44 18.13 -18.94
C PRO A 490 11.67 17.21 -18.97
N HIS A 491 12.61 17.40 -18.05
CA HIS A 491 13.89 16.71 -18.01
C HIS A 491 13.87 15.44 -17.14
N LEU A 492 12.80 15.19 -16.37
CA LEU A 492 12.72 14.03 -15.46
C LEU A 492 12.75 12.66 -16.18
N ASN A 493 12.41 12.62 -17.47
CA ASN A 493 12.53 11.42 -18.30
C ASN A 493 13.79 11.42 -19.17
N SER A 494 14.51 12.54 -19.23
CA SER A 494 15.75 12.67 -19.99
C SER A 494 16.95 12.24 -19.15
N ARG A 495 18.03 11.77 -19.80
CA ARG A 495 19.27 11.39 -19.10
C ARG A 495 20.02 12.59 -18.51
N GLU A 496 19.75 13.80 -18.97
CA GLU A 496 20.49 15.00 -18.61
C GLU A 496 19.56 16.05 -18.02
N ILE A 497 19.73 16.30 -16.72
CA ILE A 497 19.05 17.39 -16.02
C ILE A 497 19.89 18.67 -16.20
N PRO A 498 19.27 19.82 -16.59
CA PRO A 498 20.01 21.05 -16.83
C PRO A 498 20.79 21.52 -15.61
N ASP A 499 21.92 22.18 -15.87
CA ASP A 499 22.73 22.75 -14.80
C ASP A 499 21.95 23.81 -14.00
N ALA A 500 22.32 23.98 -12.71
CA ALA A 500 21.65 24.88 -11.79
C ALA A 500 21.64 26.33 -12.30
N ALA A 501 22.69 26.77 -13.00
CA ALA A 501 22.75 28.11 -13.60
C ALA A 501 21.70 28.31 -14.72
N VAL A 502 21.39 27.25 -15.48
CA VAL A 502 20.36 27.29 -16.54
C VAL A 502 18.97 27.31 -15.92
N LEU A 503 18.76 26.50 -14.88
CA LEU A 503 17.50 26.48 -14.13
C LEU A 503 17.24 27.83 -13.46
N LEU A 504 18.27 28.45 -12.85
CA LEU A 504 18.16 29.74 -12.17
C LEU A 504 17.65 30.85 -13.09
N LYS A 505 18.03 30.83 -14.38
CA LYS A 505 17.53 31.80 -15.39
C LYS A 505 16.04 31.65 -15.69
N ARG A 506 15.43 30.51 -15.35
CA ARG A 506 14.00 30.23 -15.54
C ARG A 506 13.18 30.41 -14.25
N VAL A 507 13.84 30.75 -13.14
CA VAL A 507 13.15 30.94 -11.86
C VAL A 507 12.43 32.28 -11.85
N GLU A 508 11.17 32.25 -11.46
CA GLU A 508 10.30 33.42 -11.35
C GLU A 508 10.20 33.86 -9.87
N VAL A 509 11.13 34.73 -9.44
CA VAL A 509 11.08 35.34 -8.11
C VAL A 509 10.34 36.67 -8.19
N VAL A 510 9.04 36.67 -7.87
CA VAL A 510 8.14 37.85 -7.99
C VAL A 510 7.90 38.60 -6.67
N SER A 511 8.60 38.21 -5.60
CA SER A 511 8.44 38.78 -4.26
C SER A 511 9.61 39.67 -3.88
N THR A 512 9.34 40.75 -3.14
CA THR A 512 10.35 41.68 -2.60
C THR A 512 10.71 41.38 -1.15
N GLU A 513 10.17 40.30 -0.56
CA GLU A 513 10.38 39.96 0.83
C GLU A 513 11.81 39.45 1.14
N LYS A 514 12.19 39.43 2.42
CA LYS A 514 13.53 39.02 2.89
C LYS A 514 13.94 37.64 2.36
N TRP A 515 13.03 36.67 2.30
CA TRP A 515 13.32 35.33 1.78
C TRP A 515 13.71 35.32 0.29
N ALA A 516 13.18 36.25 -0.50
CA ALA A 516 13.46 36.32 -1.93
C ALA A 516 14.94 36.66 -2.20
N LYS A 517 15.57 37.43 -1.31
CA LYS A 517 17.00 37.74 -1.36
C LYS A 517 17.88 36.51 -1.07
N SER A 518 17.37 35.56 -0.28
CA SER A 518 18.06 34.30 0.05
C SER A 518 17.75 33.16 -0.91
N PHE A 519 16.71 33.29 -1.72
CA PHE A 519 16.33 32.26 -2.69
C PHE A 519 17.30 32.29 -3.88
N GLY A 520 17.92 31.16 -4.20
CA GLY A 520 18.84 31.09 -5.33
C GLY A 520 19.36 29.70 -5.62
N ILE A 521 20.68 29.61 -5.81
CA ILE A 521 21.38 28.36 -6.15
C ILE A 521 21.08 27.23 -5.14
N PRO A 522 21.07 27.46 -3.81
CA PRO A 522 20.84 26.36 -2.86
C PRO A 522 19.51 25.64 -3.06
N GLU A 523 18.42 26.37 -3.33
CA GLU A 523 17.09 25.79 -3.55
C GLU A 523 17.00 25.07 -4.89
N VAL A 524 17.63 25.63 -5.93
CA VAL A 524 17.68 25.03 -7.27
C VAL A 524 18.47 23.73 -7.23
N VAL A 525 19.66 23.72 -6.61
CA VAL A 525 20.49 22.53 -6.42
C VAL A 525 19.73 21.50 -5.58
N MET A 526 19.07 21.92 -4.50
CA MET A 526 18.26 21.03 -3.68
C MET A 526 17.15 20.31 -4.48
N MET A 527 16.38 21.02 -5.30
CA MET A 527 15.34 20.41 -6.13
C MET A 527 15.92 19.57 -7.26
N ARG A 528 17.02 20.01 -7.88
CA ARG A 528 17.74 19.27 -8.90
C ARG A 528 18.27 17.95 -8.35
N ASP A 529 18.96 17.99 -7.21
CA ASP A 529 19.50 16.80 -6.57
C ASP A 529 18.39 15.83 -6.19
N LEU A 530 17.23 16.34 -5.74
CA LEU A 530 16.06 15.51 -5.45
C LEU A 530 15.50 14.84 -6.73
N ALA A 531 15.43 15.59 -7.83
CA ALA A 531 15.01 15.11 -9.14
C ALA A 531 15.98 14.08 -9.74
N GLU A 532 17.29 14.28 -9.64
CA GLU A 532 18.32 13.34 -10.09
C GLU A 532 18.29 12.05 -9.28
N ARG A 533 18.15 12.15 -7.95
CA ARG A 533 18.17 10.99 -7.06
C ARG A 533 16.91 10.14 -7.15
N ALA A 534 15.74 10.78 -7.24
CA ALA A 534 14.45 10.09 -7.19
C ALA A 534 13.43 10.72 -8.17
N PRO A 535 13.66 10.64 -9.49
CA PRO A 535 12.86 11.37 -10.49
C PRO A 535 11.37 11.01 -10.43
N GLN A 536 11.05 9.75 -10.21
CA GLN A 536 9.66 9.27 -10.10
C GLN A 536 8.98 9.74 -8.81
N LEU A 537 9.73 9.85 -7.72
CA LEU A 537 9.19 10.34 -6.46
C LEU A 537 9.00 11.85 -6.52
N PHE A 538 10.00 12.59 -7.00
CA PHE A 538 9.90 14.03 -7.21
C PHE A 538 8.68 14.37 -8.07
N ARG A 539 8.51 13.67 -9.20
CA ARG A 539 7.36 13.84 -10.11
C ARG A 539 5.99 13.67 -9.45
N LYS A 540 5.90 12.79 -8.45
CA LYS A 540 4.63 12.43 -7.80
C LYS A 540 4.39 13.18 -6.50
N THR A 541 5.44 13.47 -5.74
CA THR A 541 5.34 14.04 -4.38
C THR A 541 5.45 15.56 -4.35
N VAL A 542 6.18 16.16 -5.28
CA VAL A 542 6.31 17.62 -5.38
C VAL A 542 5.66 18.02 -6.68
N VAL A 543 4.44 18.55 -6.62
CA VAL A 543 3.64 18.84 -7.82
C VAL A 543 3.25 20.30 -7.86
N THR A 544 3.22 20.86 -9.06
CA THR A 544 2.73 22.22 -9.32
C THR A 544 1.43 22.17 -10.07
N VAL A 545 0.46 22.95 -9.61
CA VAL A 545 -0.82 23.18 -10.29
C VAL A 545 -0.86 24.63 -10.75
N ASP A 546 -1.21 24.88 -12.00
CA ASP A 546 -1.30 26.21 -12.58
C ASP A 546 -2.66 26.84 -12.28
N MET A 547 -2.70 27.79 -11.34
CA MET A 547 -3.95 28.46 -10.96
C MET A 547 -4.54 29.32 -12.07
N VAL A 548 -3.86 29.56 -13.19
CA VAL A 548 -4.43 30.31 -14.31
C VAL A 548 -4.99 29.34 -15.35
N ALA A 549 -4.21 28.33 -15.72
CA ALA A 549 -4.55 27.40 -16.80
C ALA A 549 -5.43 26.21 -16.37
N ASP A 550 -5.22 25.66 -15.17
CA ASP A 550 -5.85 24.41 -14.75
C ASP A 550 -7.27 24.66 -14.22
N THR A 551 -8.18 23.71 -14.47
CA THR A 551 -9.53 23.71 -13.91
C THR A 551 -9.53 23.19 -12.47
N ALA A 552 -10.63 23.41 -11.71
CA ALA A 552 -10.74 22.88 -10.35
C ALA A 552 -10.65 21.34 -10.31
N GLU A 553 -11.14 20.66 -11.36
CA GLU A 553 -11.06 19.21 -11.50
C GLU A 553 -9.62 18.73 -11.74
N ASP A 554 -8.88 19.41 -12.61
CA ASP A 554 -7.45 19.11 -12.85
C ASP A 554 -6.63 19.28 -11.58
N VAL A 555 -6.93 20.33 -10.80
CA VAL A 555 -6.31 20.56 -9.49
C VAL A 555 -6.60 19.39 -8.56
N LEU A 556 -7.84 18.93 -8.53
CA LEU A 556 -8.30 17.83 -7.69
C LEU A 556 -7.64 16.48 -8.05
N GLU A 557 -7.57 16.17 -9.35
CA GLU A 557 -6.90 14.97 -9.84
C GLU A 557 -5.41 15.01 -9.44
N THR A 558 -4.78 16.16 -9.62
CA THR A 558 -3.36 16.37 -9.29
C THR A 558 -3.10 16.23 -7.79
N LEU A 559 -3.94 16.83 -6.94
CA LEU A 559 -3.89 16.68 -5.49
C LEU A 559 -4.04 15.22 -5.07
N THR A 560 -5.05 14.54 -5.61
CA THR A 560 -5.34 13.13 -5.31
C THR A 560 -4.19 12.23 -5.74
N ALA A 561 -3.61 12.46 -6.93
CA ALA A 561 -2.45 11.74 -7.41
C ALA A 561 -1.20 11.99 -6.54
N CYS A 562 -0.99 13.24 -6.13
CA CYS A 562 0.13 13.63 -5.29
C CYS A 562 0.07 12.94 -3.92
N PHE A 563 -1.08 13.02 -3.26
CA PHE A 563 -1.26 12.44 -1.94
C PHE A 563 -1.32 10.92 -1.94
N ALA A 564 -1.85 10.29 -3.00
CA ALA A 564 -1.79 8.84 -3.18
C ALA A 564 -0.34 8.33 -3.30
N SER A 565 0.60 9.16 -3.74
CA SER A 565 2.02 8.80 -3.85
C SER A 565 2.78 8.92 -2.52
N GLY A 566 2.28 9.75 -1.60
CA GLY A 566 2.93 10.11 -0.34
C GLY A 566 3.04 9.00 0.69
N ALA A 567 2.20 7.96 0.59
CA ALA A 567 2.24 6.82 1.51
C ALA A 567 3.56 6.02 1.44
N GLY A 568 4.42 6.31 0.47
CA GLY A 568 5.73 5.67 0.31
C GLY A 568 6.85 6.22 1.19
N GLY A 569 6.75 7.44 1.72
CA GLY A 569 7.91 8.17 2.24
C GLY A 569 8.95 8.47 1.15
N VAL A 570 9.85 9.44 1.39
CA VAL A 570 11.06 9.55 0.58
C VAL A 570 11.95 8.38 0.97
N PRO A 571 12.34 7.47 0.05
CA PRO A 571 13.31 6.44 0.39
C PRO A 571 14.57 7.14 0.87
N GLU A 572 15.06 6.79 2.07
CA GLU A 572 16.25 7.46 2.61
C GLU A 572 17.41 7.31 1.62
N LEU A 573 18.26 8.34 1.52
CA LEU A 573 19.34 8.40 0.54
C LEU A 573 20.13 7.07 0.51
N GLY A 574 20.12 6.38 -0.63
CA GLY A 574 20.84 5.11 -0.83
C GLY A 574 20.01 3.82 -0.67
N LEU A 575 18.77 3.90 -0.18
CA LEU A 575 17.95 2.71 0.12
C LEU A 575 17.08 2.17 -1.02
N ALA A 576 16.80 2.95 -2.06
CA ALA A 576 15.94 2.47 -3.17
C ALA A 576 16.51 1.21 -3.86
N GLY A 577 17.85 1.07 -3.87
CA GLY A 577 18.52 -0.14 -4.31
C GLY A 577 18.36 -1.31 -3.34
N ALA A 578 18.34 -1.05 -2.02
CA ALA A 578 18.29 -2.07 -0.99
C ALA A 578 16.99 -2.88 -1.05
N ASP A 579 15.82 -2.23 -1.11
CA ASP A 579 14.52 -2.92 -1.22
C ASP A 579 14.48 -3.85 -2.45
N THR A 580 14.98 -3.34 -3.57
CA THR A 580 15.01 -4.11 -4.82
C THR A 580 15.96 -5.30 -4.70
N ASN A 581 17.12 -5.13 -4.06
CA ASN A 581 18.08 -6.20 -3.85
C ASN A 581 17.51 -7.30 -2.96
N VAL A 582 16.86 -6.96 -1.83
CA VAL A 582 16.26 -7.97 -0.94
C VAL A 582 15.16 -8.75 -1.66
N VAL A 583 14.31 -8.07 -2.45
CA VAL A 583 13.26 -8.72 -3.26
C VAL A 583 13.86 -9.63 -4.32
N LEU A 584 14.94 -9.21 -4.98
CA LEU A 584 15.61 -10.04 -5.97
C LEU A 584 16.28 -11.27 -5.33
N VAL A 585 16.87 -11.14 -4.14
CA VAL A 585 17.38 -12.27 -3.36
C VAL A 585 16.25 -13.25 -2.99
N ALA A 586 15.08 -12.74 -2.63
CA ALA A 586 13.91 -13.57 -2.38
C ALA A 586 13.45 -14.32 -3.65
N TRP A 587 13.38 -13.65 -4.80
CA TRP A 587 13.07 -14.29 -6.09
C TRP A 587 14.10 -15.34 -6.49
N LYS A 588 15.38 -15.12 -6.18
CA LYS A 588 16.45 -16.09 -6.43
C LYS A 588 16.21 -17.40 -5.64
N ARG A 589 15.78 -17.29 -4.38
CA ARG A 589 15.39 -18.46 -3.56
C ARG A 589 14.12 -19.14 -4.07
N HIS A 590 13.13 -18.36 -4.51
CA HIS A 590 11.94 -18.88 -5.18
C HIS A 590 12.31 -19.74 -6.40
N LEU A 591 13.15 -19.23 -7.31
CA LEU A 591 13.58 -19.96 -8.51
C LEU A 591 14.33 -21.25 -8.16
N ALA A 592 15.19 -21.21 -7.15
CA ALA A 592 15.89 -22.38 -6.65
C ALA A 592 14.94 -23.47 -6.14
N LEU A 593 13.94 -23.12 -5.32
CA LEU A 593 12.96 -24.08 -4.84
C LEU A 593 12.08 -24.62 -5.99
N TYR A 594 11.67 -23.75 -6.92
CA TYR A 594 10.84 -24.13 -8.06
C TYR A 594 11.51 -25.16 -8.99
N THR A 595 12.77 -24.91 -9.34
CA THR A 595 13.55 -25.81 -10.21
C THR A 595 13.77 -27.17 -9.56
N ASN A 596 14.07 -27.19 -8.26
CA ASN A 596 14.18 -28.42 -7.48
C ASN A 596 12.84 -29.16 -7.33
N ALA A 597 11.74 -28.45 -7.09
CA ALA A 597 10.39 -29.02 -7.08
C ALA A 597 10.07 -29.72 -8.41
N ALA A 598 10.39 -29.10 -9.56
CA ALA A 598 10.17 -29.71 -10.87
C ALA A 598 11.01 -30.99 -11.10
N ARG A 599 12.20 -31.07 -10.49
CA ARG A 599 13.02 -32.28 -10.49
C ARG A 599 12.39 -33.37 -9.63
N PHE A 600 12.04 -33.08 -8.39
CA PHE A 600 11.43 -34.04 -7.47
C PHE A 600 10.11 -34.61 -8.01
N ARG A 601 9.29 -33.77 -8.66
CA ARG A 601 8.06 -34.22 -9.33
C ARG A 601 8.32 -35.28 -10.40
N ARG A 602 9.31 -35.07 -11.27
CA ARG A 602 9.70 -36.02 -12.32
C ARG A 602 10.16 -37.35 -11.73
N TRP A 603 11.00 -37.30 -10.69
CA TRP A 603 11.46 -38.49 -9.98
C TRP A 603 10.31 -39.25 -9.30
N SER A 604 9.40 -38.53 -8.65
CA SER A 604 8.23 -39.13 -8.02
C SER A 604 7.33 -39.85 -9.04
N HIS A 605 7.04 -39.22 -10.18
CA HIS A 605 6.31 -39.86 -11.27
C HIS A 605 7.02 -41.11 -11.78
N GLY A 606 8.34 -41.02 -12.03
CA GLY A 606 9.13 -42.16 -12.52
C GLY A 606 9.08 -43.37 -11.59
N ILE A 607 9.25 -43.15 -10.28
CA ILE A 607 9.18 -44.23 -9.28
C ILE A 607 7.77 -44.82 -9.19
N ALA A 608 6.73 -43.97 -9.18
CA ALA A 608 5.35 -44.44 -9.12
C ALA A 608 4.97 -45.31 -10.33
N TYR A 609 5.27 -44.86 -11.55
CA TYR A 609 4.99 -45.63 -12.76
C TYR A 609 5.79 -46.93 -12.82
N THR A 610 7.05 -46.93 -12.38
CA THR A 610 7.86 -48.16 -12.29
C THR A 610 7.23 -49.18 -11.35
N LEU A 611 6.72 -48.74 -10.19
CA LEU A 611 6.02 -49.62 -9.25
C LEU A 611 4.71 -50.18 -9.83
N TYR A 612 3.92 -49.35 -10.52
CA TYR A 612 2.70 -49.81 -11.19
C TYR A 612 3.00 -50.86 -12.27
N SER A 613 4.02 -50.63 -13.09
CA SER A 613 4.44 -51.58 -14.12
C SER A 613 4.96 -52.89 -13.52
N LEU A 614 5.77 -52.82 -12.46
CA LEU A 614 6.26 -54.01 -11.75
C LEU A 614 5.11 -54.80 -11.12
N SER A 615 4.11 -54.13 -10.54
CA SER A 615 2.92 -54.79 -9.98
C SER A 615 2.14 -55.55 -11.04
N LEU A 616 1.86 -54.93 -12.19
CA LEU A 616 1.15 -55.59 -13.29
C LEU A 616 1.95 -56.74 -13.88
N LEU A 617 3.26 -56.56 -14.09
CA LEU A 617 4.14 -57.59 -14.60
C LEU A 617 4.20 -58.79 -13.65
N THR A 618 4.31 -58.55 -12.34
CA THR A 618 4.30 -59.60 -11.32
C THR A 618 3.02 -60.42 -11.38
N THR A 619 1.86 -59.78 -11.40
CA THR A 619 0.58 -60.48 -11.52
C THR A 619 0.46 -61.25 -12.83
N THR A 620 0.89 -60.64 -13.94
CA THR A 620 0.83 -61.27 -15.27
C THR A 620 1.69 -62.53 -15.32
N VAL A 621 2.93 -62.47 -14.81
CA VAL A 621 3.83 -63.62 -14.75
C VAL A 621 3.27 -64.71 -13.83
N SER A 622 2.66 -64.35 -12.70
CA SER A 622 2.01 -65.31 -11.80
C SER A 622 0.83 -66.03 -12.45
N VAL A 623 -0.01 -65.31 -13.22
CA VAL A 623 -1.11 -65.91 -13.99
C VAL A 623 -0.58 -66.82 -15.10
N LEU A 624 0.46 -66.39 -15.83
CA LEU A 624 1.10 -67.22 -16.86
C LEU A 624 1.73 -68.49 -16.28
N TYR A 625 2.38 -68.40 -15.12
CA TYR A 625 2.91 -69.55 -14.40
C TYR A 625 1.80 -70.53 -14.02
N SER A 626 0.68 -70.04 -13.48
CA SER A 626 -0.47 -70.88 -13.13
C SER A 626 -1.10 -71.56 -14.35
N LEU A 627 -1.24 -70.84 -15.47
CA LEU A 627 -1.77 -71.38 -16.72
C LEU A 627 -0.83 -72.41 -17.34
N PHE A 628 0.47 -72.13 -17.33
CA PHE A 628 1.50 -73.05 -17.83
C PHE A 628 1.51 -74.35 -17.02
N GLY A 629 1.46 -74.26 -15.69
CA GLY A 629 1.37 -75.45 -14.82
C GLY A 629 0.10 -76.28 -15.07
N ALA A 630 -1.06 -75.63 -15.24
CA ALA A 630 -2.31 -76.32 -15.57
C ALA A 630 -2.21 -77.06 -16.92
N TRP A 631 -1.65 -76.40 -17.93
CA TRP A 631 -1.47 -76.96 -19.27
C TRP A 631 -0.47 -78.13 -19.29
N VAL A 632 0.68 -78.01 -18.61
CA VAL A 632 1.67 -79.10 -18.49
C VAL A 632 1.06 -80.32 -17.78
N ASN A 633 0.21 -80.12 -16.77
CA ASN A 633 -0.46 -81.21 -16.08
C ASN A 633 -1.47 -81.94 -16.99
N GLU A 634 -2.19 -81.21 -17.84
CA GLU A 634 -3.13 -81.79 -18.81
C GLU A 634 -2.38 -82.59 -19.89
N ASP A 635 -1.28 -82.05 -20.42
CA ASP A 635 -0.45 -82.73 -21.43
C ASP A 635 0.18 -84.01 -20.87
N ARG A 636 0.66 -83.98 -19.61
CA ARG A 636 1.14 -85.17 -18.88
C ARG A 636 0.04 -86.21 -18.68
N ALA A 637 -1.18 -85.79 -18.36
CA ALA A 637 -2.31 -86.71 -18.20
C ALA A 637 -2.70 -87.37 -19.53
N LEU A 638 -2.72 -86.62 -20.64
CA LEU A 638 -2.98 -87.13 -21.98
C LEU A 638 -1.89 -88.09 -22.47
N ALA A 639 -0.62 -87.73 -22.27
CA ALA A 639 0.51 -88.59 -22.64
C ALA A 639 0.48 -89.92 -21.88
N GLY A 640 0.12 -89.91 -20.59
CA GLY A 640 -0.07 -91.11 -19.78
C GLY A 640 -1.21 -92.01 -20.28
N VAL A 641 -2.29 -91.43 -20.82
CA VAL A 641 -3.40 -92.18 -21.42
C VAL A 641 -3.03 -92.78 -22.78
N LEU A 642 -2.24 -92.06 -23.59
CA LEU A 642 -1.90 -92.48 -24.97
C LEU A 642 -0.67 -93.40 -25.04
N GLY A 643 0.06 -93.63 -23.94
CA GLY A 643 1.21 -94.54 -23.88
C GLY A 643 2.33 -94.17 -24.85
N SER A 644 2.49 -92.89 -25.19
CA SER A 644 3.46 -92.44 -26.19
C SER A 644 4.85 -92.24 -25.57
N ASP A 645 5.83 -93.02 -26.02
CA ASP A 645 7.26 -92.86 -25.70
C ASP A 645 7.87 -91.52 -26.21
N SER A 646 7.10 -90.69 -26.91
CA SER A 646 7.54 -89.35 -27.37
C SER A 646 7.55 -88.28 -26.26
N ALA A 647 7.11 -88.62 -25.05
CA ALA A 647 7.03 -87.72 -23.89
C ALA A 647 8.39 -87.14 -23.44
N ASP A 648 9.51 -87.81 -23.74
CA ASP A 648 10.82 -87.42 -23.21
C ASP A 648 11.38 -86.14 -23.83
N VAL A 649 11.11 -85.84 -25.11
CA VAL A 649 11.72 -84.68 -25.80
C VAL A 649 11.13 -83.34 -25.34
N ASN A 650 9.83 -83.28 -25.01
CA ASN A 650 9.18 -82.05 -24.56
C ASN A 650 9.38 -81.79 -23.05
N SER A 651 9.70 -82.82 -22.27
CA SER A 651 9.88 -82.73 -20.81
C SER A 651 10.95 -81.72 -20.39
N ALA A 652 12.08 -81.67 -21.11
CA ALA A 652 13.20 -80.79 -20.81
C ALA A 652 12.88 -79.31 -21.07
N TRP A 653 12.08 -79.01 -22.10
CA TRP A 653 11.63 -77.65 -22.40
C TRP A 653 10.61 -77.16 -21.36
N TYR A 654 9.66 -78.02 -20.96
CA TYR A 654 8.70 -77.69 -19.90
C TYR A 654 9.41 -77.37 -18.59
N ALA A 655 10.32 -78.24 -18.16
CA ALA A 655 11.09 -78.03 -16.92
C ALA A 655 11.89 -76.72 -16.96
N ARG A 656 12.52 -76.39 -18.10
CA ARG A 656 13.28 -75.13 -18.23
C ARG A 656 12.38 -73.90 -18.16
N THR A 657 11.23 -73.94 -18.83
CA THR A 657 10.28 -72.81 -18.86
C THR A 657 9.60 -72.63 -17.51
N GLU A 658 9.21 -73.72 -16.84
CA GLU A 658 8.67 -73.73 -15.49
C GLU A 658 9.66 -73.10 -14.50
N ASN A 659 10.94 -73.50 -14.55
CA ASN A 659 12.00 -72.91 -13.72
C ASN A 659 12.16 -71.40 -13.97
N TYR A 660 12.10 -70.93 -15.23
CA TYR A 660 12.20 -69.49 -15.52
C TYR A 660 11.00 -68.70 -14.99
N LEU A 661 9.78 -69.21 -15.20
CA LEU A 661 8.56 -68.57 -14.69
C LEU A 661 8.53 -68.57 -13.16
N GLN A 662 8.88 -69.68 -12.52
CA GLN A 662 8.99 -69.80 -11.07
C GLN A 662 10.01 -68.79 -10.51
N ASN A 663 11.19 -68.69 -11.11
CA ASN A 663 12.21 -67.72 -10.73
C ASN A 663 11.69 -66.27 -10.92
N ALA A 664 10.98 -65.98 -12.01
CA ALA A 664 10.43 -64.66 -12.24
C ALA A 664 9.33 -64.27 -11.24
N VAL A 665 8.46 -65.21 -10.86
CA VAL A 665 7.43 -65.03 -9.79
C VAL A 665 8.07 -64.70 -8.45
N ILE A 666 9.27 -65.22 -8.16
CA ILE A 666 10.00 -64.94 -6.92
C ILE A 666 10.77 -63.61 -7.00
N VAL A 667 11.46 -63.35 -8.11
CA VAL A 667 12.36 -62.19 -8.26
C VAL A 667 11.59 -60.87 -8.42
N LEU A 668 10.49 -60.86 -9.18
CA LEU A 668 9.75 -59.61 -9.46
C LEU A 668 9.18 -58.92 -8.20
N PRO A 669 8.55 -59.63 -7.24
CA PRO A 669 8.14 -59.04 -5.97
C PRO A 669 9.31 -58.46 -5.15
N ILE A 670 10.48 -59.12 -5.17
CA ILE A 670 11.69 -58.64 -4.47
C ILE A 670 12.15 -57.30 -5.07
N VAL A 671 12.18 -57.21 -6.39
CA VAL A 671 12.50 -55.96 -7.09
C VAL A 671 11.46 -54.88 -6.79
N ALA A 672 10.17 -55.22 -6.76
CA ALA A 672 9.10 -54.28 -6.39
C ALA A 672 9.23 -53.79 -4.93
N ALA A 673 9.58 -54.68 -3.99
CA ALA A 673 9.84 -54.33 -2.60
C ALA A 673 11.07 -53.42 -2.45
N MET A 674 12.12 -53.65 -3.24
CA MET A 674 13.29 -52.77 -3.30
C MET A 674 12.90 -51.36 -3.79
N TRP A 675 12.12 -51.26 -4.88
CA TRP A 675 11.63 -49.96 -5.37
C TRP A 675 10.69 -49.26 -4.39
N THR A 676 9.88 -50.02 -3.66
CA THR A 676 9.02 -49.49 -2.59
C THR A 676 9.86 -48.91 -1.46
N THR A 677 10.94 -49.60 -1.10
CA THR A 677 11.92 -49.12 -0.11
C THR A 677 12.60 -47.84 -0.61
N ILE A 678 13.03 -47.80 -1.87
CA ILE A 678 13.61 -46.59 -2.50
C ILE A 678 12.61 -45.44 -2.45
N ARG A 679 11.34 -45.66 -2.82
CA ARG A 679 10.27 -44.65 -2.72
C ARG A 679 10.13 -44.11 -1.31
N SER A 680 10.04 -45.00 -0.31
CA SER A 680 9.85 -44.64 1.10
C SER A 680 11.03 -43.86 1.70
N ARG A 681 12.25 -44.08 1.18
CA ARG A 681 13.48 -43.40 1.59
C ARG A 681 13.68 -42.07 0.88
N LEU A 682 13.40 -42.02 -0.43
CA LEU A 682 13.60 -40.80 -1.21
C LEU A 682 12.55 -39.75 -0.92
N ARG A 683 11.31 -40.15 -0.58
CA ARG A 683 10.20 -39.24 -0.24
C ARG A 683 10.05 -38.09 -1.25
N SER A 684 10.25 -38.40 -2.53
CA SER A 684 10.34 -37.40 -3.59
C SER A 684 9.04 -36.60 -3.76
N ARG A 685 7.91 -37.17 -3.32
CA ARG A 685 6.61 -36.50 -3.35
C ARG A 685 6.50 -35.45 -2.27
N GLU A 686 6.83 -35.80 -1.03
CA GLU A 686 6.82 -34.90 0.11
C GLU A 686 7.79 -33.73 -0.15
N LYS A 687 9.00 -34.03 -0.60
CA LYS A 687 10.00 -33.00 -0.99
C LYS A 687 9.54 -32.08 -2.10
N TRP A 688 8.81 -32.62 -3.09
CA TRP A 688 8.23 -31.80 -4.14
C TRP A 688 7.18 -30.84 -3.58
N ALA A 689 6.28 -31.34 -2.72
CA ALA A 689 5.25 -30.55 -2.09
C ALA A 689 5.86 -29.44 -1.21
N ASP A 690 6.81 -29.78 -0.34
CA ASP A 690 7.48 -28.83 0.57
C ASP A 690 8.19 -27.71 -0.21
N CYS A 691 8.97 -28.06 -1.24
CA CYS A 691 9.64 -27.07 -2.09
C CYS A 691 8.64 -26.17 -2.81
N LEU A 692 7.55 -26.74 -3.31
CA LEU A 692 6.54 -25.99 -4.05
C LEU A 692 5.78 -25.03 -3.12
N VAL A 693 5.35 -25.49 -1.94
CA VAL A 693 4.69 -24.67 -0.93
C VAL A 693 5.60 -23.51 -0.50
N ALA A 694 6.83 -23.78 -0.10
CA ALA A 694 7.77 -22.74 0.31
C ALA A 694 8.09 -21.75 -0.83
N CYS A 695 8.18 -22.23 -2.07
CA CYS A 695 8.32 -21.38 -3.25
C CYS A 695 7.13 -20.42 -3.41
N HIS A 696 5.91 -20.90 -3.15
CA HIS A 696 4.70 -20.09 -3.20
C HIS A 696 4.63 -19.09 -2.04
N GLU A 697 4.99 -19.49 -0.82
CA GLU A 697 5.07 -18.63 0.37
C GLU A 697 6.10 -17.50 0.20
N ILE A 698 7.29 -17.76 -0.37
CA ILE A 698 8.27 -16.70 -0.63
C ILE A 698 7.70 -15.65 -1.59
N ALA A 699 6.99 -16.08 -2.63
CA ALA A 699 6.37 -15.16 -3.57
C ALA A 699 5.19 -14.41 -2.92
N ALA A 700 4.46 -15.03 -2.00
CA ALA A 700 3.45 -14.37 -1.17
C ALA A 700 4.07 -13.22 -0.37
N GLU A 701 5.14 -13.52 0.37
CA GLU A 701 5.87 -12.53 1.16
C GLU A 701 6.41 -11.40 0.29
N ILE A 702 6.90 -11.69 -0.92
CA ILE A 702 7.29 -10.64 -1.88
C ILE A 702 6.12 -9.72 -2.22
N TYR A 703 4.92 -10.26 -2.47
CA TYR A 703 3.75 -9.44 -2.79
C TYR A 703 3.27 -8.62 -1.58
N LYS A 704 3.21 -9.20 -0.38
CA LYS A 704 2.88 -8.48 0.86
C LYS A 704 3.85 -7.33 1.12
N PHE A 705 5.16 -7.59 1.01
CA PHE A 705 6.22 -6.59 1.18
C PHE A 705 6.11 -5.46 0.14
N ARG A 706 5.93 -5.81 -1.15
CA ARG A 706 5.82 -4.82 -2.24
C ARG A 706 4.53 -4.01 -2.17
N ALA A 707 3.44 -4.60 -1.66
CA ALA A 707 2.18 -3.91 -1.45
C ALA A 707 2.14 -3.06 -0.17
N ARG A 708 3.13 -3.23 0.74
CA ARG A 708 3.16 -2.66 2.10
C ARG A 708 1.87 -2.96 2.86
N THR A 709 1.47 -4.23 2.86
CA THR A 709 0.26 -4.72 3.54
C THR A 709 0.62 -5.72 4.63
N MET A 710 -0.35 -6.02 5.51
CA MET A 710 -0.22 -6.97 6.62
C MET A 710 0.90 -6.54 7.57
N GLU A 711 1.85 -7.43 7.90
CA GLU A 711 2.93 -7.13 8.86
C GLU A 711 3.95 -6.13 8.32
N TYR A 712 3.91 -5.82 7.01
CA TYR A 712 4.74 -4.79 6.38
C TYR A 712 4.06 -3.42 6.31
N ASP A 713 2.86 -3.27 6.87
CA ASP A 713 2.23 -1.95 7.03
C ASP A 713 2.90 -1.21 8.19
N MET A 714 3.71 -0.20 7.85
CA MET A 714 4.40 0.65 8.83
C MET A 714 3.43 1.36 9.79
N ALA A 715 2.17 1.56 9.40
CA ALA A 715 1.20 2.17 10.30
C ALA A 715 0.73 1.22 11.41
N LEU A 716 0.69 -0.09 11.15
CA LEU A 716 0.30 -1.11 12.13
C LEU A 716 1.45 -1.44 13.08
N SER A 717 2.66 -1.62 12.56
CA SER A 717 3.84 -2.00 13.38
C SER A 717 4.18 -0.99 14.47
N ARG A 718 3.96 0.31 14.21
CA ARG A 718 4.17 1.33 15.24
C ARG A 718 3.17 1.28 16.41
N VAL A 719 2.09 0.52 16.31
CA VAL A 719 1.11 0.36 17.41
C VAL A 719 1.59 -0.71 18.41
N GLU A 720 2.30 -1.75 17.95
CA GLU A 720 2.67 -2.90 18.78
C GLU A 720 3.96 -2.67 19.61
N GLU A 721 4.88 -1.81 19.17
CA GLU A 721 6.17 -1.61 19.84
C GLU A 721 6.08 -0.80 21.14
N GLU A 722 5.07 0.05 21.27
CA GLU A 722 4.89 0.94 22.44
C GLU A 722 4.50 0.18 23.72
N ASP A 723 4.01 -1.06 23.64
CA ASP A 723 3.69 -1.87 24.83
C ASP A 723 4.92 -2.53 25.47
N THR A 724 6.08 -2.46 24.80
CA THR A 724 7.36 -2.96 25.32
C THR A 724 8.23 -1.81 25.79
N GLU A 725 7.89 -1.25 26.95
CA GLU A 725 8.66 -0.22 27.70
C GLU A 725 10.05 -0.71 28.14
N LYS A 726 10.98 -0.91 27.20
CA LYS A 726 12.41 -1.04 27.52
C LYS A 726 13.16 0.14 26.94
N GLU A 727 13.40 1.12 27.81
CA GLU A 727 14.27 2.30 27.62
C GLU A 727 15.74 1.88 27.42
N GLU A 728 16.06 1.19 26.32
CA GLU A 728 17.45 1.13 25.86
C GLU A 728 17.63 2.13 24.72
N ASP A 729 18.69 2.96 24.82
CA ASP A 729 19.17 3.97 23.86
C ASP A 729 19.58 3.33 22.51
N VAL A 730 18.63 2.66 21.87
CA VAL A 730 18.83 1.99 20.59
C VAL A 730 18.63 3.04 19.50
N HIS A 731 19.74 3.37 18.85
CA HIS A 731 19.80 4.09 17.59
C HIS A 731 18.56 3.77 16.74
N VAL A 732 17.66 4.75 16.61
CA VAL A 732 16.35 4.61 15.93
C VAL A 732 16.62 4.21 14.49
N LYS A 733 16.69 2.91 14.24
CA LYS A 733 16.70 2.36 12.89
C LYS A 733 15.38 2.80 12.26
N SER A 734 15.47 3.35 11.06
CA SER A 734 14.30 3.70 10.26
C SER A 734 13.29 2.54 10.23
N ASP A 735 12.00 2.83 10.38
CA ASP A 735 10.92 1.83 10.26
C ASP A 735 11.04 1.01 8.96
N GLU A 736 11.56 1.64 7.90
CA GLU A 736 11.83 0.98 6.62
C GLU A 736 12.91 -0.10 6.73
N GLN A 737 13.96 0.17 7.51
CA GLN A 737 15.01 -0.81 7.79
C GLN A 737 14.45 -1.99 8.59
N LYS A 738 13.63 -1.73 9.61
CA LYS A 738 12.98 -2.79 10.37
C LYS A 738 12.07 -3.66 9.50
N THR A 739 11.27 -3.02 8.63
CA THR A 739 10.41 -3.71 7.66
C THR A 739 11.22 -4.59 6.70
N ARG A 740 12.36 -4.10 6.18
CA ARG A 740 13.28 -4.89 5.36
C ARG A 740 13.92 -6.06 6.11
N GLU A 741 14.37 -5.83 7.34
CA GLU A 741 14.97 -6.85 8.20
C GLU A 741 13.95 -7.97 8.46
N MET A 742 12.71 -7.62 8.80
CA MET A 742 11.59 -8.55 8.98
C MET A 742 11.30 -9.36 7.71
N PHE A 743 11.22 -8.70 6.55
CA PHE A 743 11.01 -9.38 5.26
C PHE A 743 12.12 -10.38 4.96
N THR A 744 13.37 -9.94 5.14
CA THR A 744 14.55 -10.80 4.92
C THR A 744 14.52 -12.01 5.84
N GLN A 745 14.22 -11.80 7.13
CA GLN A 745 14.14 -12.85 8.14
C GLN A 745 13.04 -13.86 7.82
N ARG A 746 11.86 -13.41 7.39
CA ARG A 746 10.75 -14.28 7.01
C ARG A 746 11.07 -15.12 5.78
N VAL A 747 11.61 -14.51 4.73
CA VAL A 747 12.06 -15.23 3.54
C VAL A 747 13.19 -16.21 3.86
N GLN A 748 14.09 -15.86 4.79
CA GLN A 748 15.11 -16.78 5.32
C GLN A 748 14.49 -17.93 6.09
N SER A 749 13.52 -17.67 6.96
CA SER A 749 12.81 -18.68 7.74
C SER A 749 12.07 -19.67 6.86
N ILE A 750 11.29 -19.20 5.87
CA ILE A 750 10.57 -20.07 4.92
C ILE A 750 11.56 -20.94 4.14
N TYR A 751 12.63 -20.33 3.63
CA TYR A 751 13.65 -21.06 2.88
C TYR A 751 14.38 -22.08 3.77
N ALA A 752 14.78 -21.68 4.98
CA ALA A 752 15.41 -22.56 5.95
C ALA A 752 14.48 -23.69 6.40
N GLY A 753 13.17 -23.43 6.55
CA GLY A 753 12.16 -24.44 6.82
C GLY A 753 12.15 -25.52 5.75
N ALA A 754 12.06 -25.11 4.48
CA ALA A 754 12.14 -26.04 3.34
C ALA A 754 13.45 -26.82 3.30
N LEU A 755 14.58 -26.20 3.67
CA LEU A 755 15.89 -26.85 3.71
C LEU A 755 16.07 -27.79 4.91
N SER A 756 15.57 -27.41 6.09
CA SER A 756 15.72 -28.15 7.34
C SER A 756 14.90 -29.44 7.37
N GLY A 757 13.84 -29.51 6.55
CA GLY A 757 13.05 -30.72 6.36
C GLY A 757 13.75 -31.81 5.56
N ASP A 758 12.96 -32.72 4.99
CA ASP A 758 13.46 -33.88 4.26
C ASP A 758 14.29 -33.50 3.01
N VAL A 759 14.14 -32.27 2.49
CA VAL A 759 14.84 -31.79 1.30
C VAL A 759 16.36 -31.66 1.53
N GLY A 760 16.78 -31.01 2.63
CA GLY A 760 18.21 -30.75 2.88
C GLY A 760 19.00 -31.97 3.35
N SER A 761 18.36 -32.89 4.08
CA SER A 761 19.02 -34.09 4.63
C SER A 761 19.65 -35.01 3.57
N THR A 762 19.17 -34.92 2.32
CA THR A 762 19.63 -35.77 1.22
C THR A 762 20.65 -35.12 0.28
N GLY A 763 21.04 -33.86 0.52
CA GLY A 763 21.94 -33.12 -0.38
C GLY A 763 21.40 -33.01 -1.81
N ALA A 764 20.10 -33.21 -2.01
CA ALA A 764 19.47 -33.37 -3.32
C ALA A 764 19.17 -32.02 -4.01
N LEU A 765 19.39 -30.91 -3.31
CA LEU A 765 19.23 -29.57 -3.88
C LEU A 765 20.35 -29.31 -4.88
N ALA A 766 19.94 -29.20 -6.14
CA ALA A 766 20.82 -28.67 -7.16
C ALA A 766 20.94 -27.16 -6.94
N HIS A 767 22.13 -26.71 -6.55
CA HIS A 767 22.49 -25.31 -6.66
C HIS A 767 22.87 -25.02 -8.11
N ASP A 768 21.87 -24.82 -8.95
CA ASP A 768 22.07 -24.48 -10.36
C ASP A 768 22.74 -23.10 -10.51
N GLY A 769 23.34 -22.79 -11.66
CA GLY A 769 24.13 -21.56 -11.87
C GLY A 769 23.38 -20.25 -11.55
N VAL A 770 22.04 -20.27 -11.61
CA VAL A 770 21.15 -19.16 -11.20
C VAL A 770 21.34 -18.78 -9.72
N LEU A 771 21.68 -19.74 -8.85
CA LEU A 771 21.98 -19.49 -7.44
C LEU A 771 23.34 -18.84 -7.19
N MET A 772 24.22 -18.79 -8.19
CA MET A 772 25.55 -18.20 -8.06
C MET A 772 25.62 -16.73 -8.50
N ALA A 773 24.59 -16.21 -9.17
CA ALA A 773 24.55 -14.81 -9.58
C ALA A 773 24.68 -13.86 -8.37
N ASN A 774 25.71 -13.03 -8.35
CA ASN A 774 25.91 -11.97 -7.37
C ASN A 774 25.02 -10.77 -7.74
N MET A 775 24.03 -10.49 -6.87
CA MET A 775 23.07 -9.41 -7.09
C MET A 775 23.69 -8.02 -6.91
N GLU A 776 24.91 -7.93 -6.36
CA GLU A 776 25.68 -6.69 -6.26
C GLU A 776 26.31 -6.28 -7.61
N VAL A 777 26.51 -7.25 -8.50
CA VAL A 777 27.14 -7.02 -9.81
C VAL A 777 26.06 -6.64 -10.85
N PRO A 778 26.08 -5.42 -11.43
CA PRO A 778 24.98 -4.93 -12.27
C PRO A 778 24.64 -5.79 -13.50
N HIS A 779 25.64 -6.39 -14.14
CA HIS A 779 25.42 -7.22 -15.34
C HIS A 779 24.79 -8.58 -15.00
N GLU A 780 25.22 -9.22 -13.90
CA GLU A 780 24.63 -10.46 -13.40
C GLU A 780 23.20 -10.22 -12.92
N ARG A 781 22.97 -9.09 -12.23
CA ARG A 781 21.64 -8.63 -11.83
C ARG A 781 20.72 -8.45 -13.04
N ALA A 782 21.18 -7.81 -14.11
CA ALA A 782 20.39 -7.63 -15.32
C ALA A 782 20.04 -8.97 -15.99
N SER A 783 21.01 -9.89 -16.11
CA SER A 783 20.77 -11.24 -16.63
C SER A 783 19.76 -12.02 -15.79
N PHE A 784 19.89 -11.96 -14.46
CA PHE A 784 18.95 -12.59 -13.54
C PHE A 784 17.53 -12.01 -13.69
N VAL A 785 17.39 -10.69 -13.77
CA VAL A 785 16.08 -10.03 -13.95
C VAL A 785 15.42 -10.49 -15.25
N GLU A 786 16.18 -10.66 -16.33
CA GLU A 786 15.64 -11.17 -17.59
C GLU A 786 15.16 -12.62 -17.46
N GLN A 787 15.96 -13.49 -16.84
CA GLN A 787 15.56 -14.88 -16.56
C GLN A 787 14.31 -14.93 -15.66
N LEU A 788 14.25 -14.06 -14.65
CA LEU A 788 13.11 -13.92 -13.77
C LEU A 788 11.87 -13.45 -14.55
N HIS A 789 11.98 -12.48 -15.45
CA HIS A 789 10.85 -12.04 -16.27
C HIS A 789 10.32 -13.16 -17.16
N VAL A 790 11.21 -13.94 -17.79
CA VAL A 790 10.81 -15.13 -18.58
C VAL A 790 10.08 -16.13 -17.70
N HIS A 791 10.60 -16.41 -16.50
CA HIS A 791 9.96 -17.30 -15.52
C HIS A 791 8.58 -16.78 -15.07
N LEU A 792 8.50 -15.53 -14.64
CA LEU A 792 7.26 -14.89 -14.18
C LEU A 792 6.22 -14.83 -15.29
N ARG A 793 6.61 -14.46 -16.50
CA ARG A 793 5.73 -14.47 -17.67
C ARG A 793 5.18 -15.86 -17.90
N LYS A 794 6.05 -16.88 -18.02
CA LYS A 794 5.64 -18.25 -18.33
C LYS A 794 4.82 -18.92 -17.21
N HIS A 795 5.20 -18.70 -15.95
CA HIS A 795 4.69 -19.48 -14.82
C HIS A 795 3.73 -18.73 -13.90
N ILE A 796 3.72 -17.39 -13.89
CA ILE A 796 2.82 -16.59 -13.05
C ILE A 796 1.78 -15.84 -13.91
N PHE A 797 2.21 -15.09 -14.93
CA PHE A 797 1.31 -14.21 -15.70
C PHE A 797 0.57 -14.92 -16.84
N GLU A 798 1.23 -15.79 -17.61
CA GLU A 798 0.65 -16.51 -18.75
C GLU A 798 -0.07 -17.80 -18.34
N GLN A 799 -0.27 -18.02 -17.03
CA GLN A 799 -1.32 -18.94 -16.57
C GLN A 799 -2.70 -18.34 -16.85
N LYS A 800 -3.02 -18.15 -18.14
CA LYS A 800 -4.37 -17.99 -18.68
C LYS A 800 -5.30 -19.09 -18.10
N PRO A 801 -6.63 -19.01 -18.27
CA PRO A 801 -7.61 -19.98 -17.76
C PRO A 801 -7.48 -21.43 -18.29
N LYS A 802 -6.30 -21.85 -18.77
CA LYS A 802 -5.88 -23.25 -18.82
C LYS A 802 -6.15 -23.97 -17.50
N LYS A 803 -6.20 -23.29 -16.34
CA LYS A 803 -6.64 -23.89 -15.06
C LYS A 803 -8.11 -24.33 -15.04
N ARG A 804 -9.05 -23.62 -15.70
CA ARG A 804 -10.43 -24.10 -15.88
C ARG A 804 -10.46 -25.36 -16.76
N GLN A 805 -9.59 -25.41 -17.77
CA GLN A 805 -9.43 -26.63 -18.57
C GLN A 805 -8.73 -27.74 -17.79
N ALA A 806 -7.79 -27.43 -16.90
CA ALA A 806 -7.06 -28.39 -16.10
C ALA A 806 -7.96 -29.02 -15.02
N SER A 807 -8.87 -28.27 -14.39
CA SER A 807 -9.86 -28.87 -13.49
C SER A 807 -10.81 -29.79 -14.26
N ALA A 808 -11.32 -29.34 -15.42
CA ALA A 808 -12.15 -30.18 -16.29
C ALA A 808 -11.40 -31.43 -16.78
N GLN A 809 -10.11 -31.31 -17.11
CA GLN A 809 -9.27 -32.44 -17.51
C GLN A 809 -9.02 -33.39 -16.35
N SER A 810 -8.77 -32.87 -15.14
CA SER A 810 -8.58 -33.69 -13.94
C SER A 810 -9.85 -34.46 -13.58
N ILE A 811 -11.02 -33.82 -13.71
CA ILE A 811 -12.33 -34.49 -13.57
C ILE A 811 -12.49 -35.59 -14.61
N ARG A 812 -12.19 -35.32 -15.88
CA ARG A 812 -12.28 -36.34 -16.95
C ARG A 812 -11.33 -37.51 -16.71
N ILE A 813 -10.11 -37.24 -16.26
CA ILE A 813 -9.14 -38.29 -15.93
C ILE A 813 -9.62 -39.10 -14.73
N LEU A 814 -10.16 -38.44 -13.69
CA LEU A 814 -10.73 -39.12 -12.52
C LEU A 814 -11.88 -40.04 -12.94
N GLN A 815 -12.85 -39.52 -13.68
CA GLN A 815 -13.98 -40.30 -14.19
C GLN A 815 -13.53 -41.47 -15.07
N LEU A 816 -12.54 -41.25 -15.94
CA LEU A 816 -11.97 -42.31 -16.77
C LEU A 816 -11.33 -43.41 -15.92
N LEU A 817 -10.54 -43.04 -14.90
CA LEU A 817 -9.90 -44.00 -14.01
C LEU A 817 -10.93 -44.77 -13.16
N GLU A 818 -11.97 -44.10 -12.65
CA GLU A 818 -13.07 -44.75 -11.92
C GLU A 818 -13.84 -45.74 -12.81
N VAL A 819 -14.13 -45.37 -14.06
CA VAL A 819 -14.74 -46.26 -15.05
C VAL A 819 -13.83 -47.45 -15.34
N LEU A 820 -12.51 -47.25 -15.45
CA LEU A 820 -11.55 -48.34 -15.66
C LEU A 820 -11.46 -49.29 -14.46
N VAL A 821 -11.53 -48.77 -13.22
CA VAL A 821 -11.66 -49.60 -12.01
C VAL A 821 -12.94 -50.42 -12.04
N PHE A 822 -14.08 -49.80 -12.37
CA PHE A 822 -15.37 -50.48 -12.46
C PHE A 822 -15.37 -51.58 -13.54
N ILE A 823 -14.85 -51.29 -14.73
CA ILE A 823 -14.73 -52.26 -15.83
C ILE A 823 -13.81 -53.41 -15.41
N SER A 824 -12.67 -53.12 -14.77
CA SER A 824 -11.72 -54.14 -14.32
C SER A 824 -12.37 -55.07 -13.30
N ASN A 825 -13.08 -54.54 -12.31
CA ASN A 825 -13.80 -55.34 -11.30
C ASN A 825 -14.93 -56.18 -11.92
N SER A 826 -15.70 -55.59 -12.84
CA SER A 826 -16.80 -56.27 -13.55
C SER A 826 -16.27 -57.42 -14.42
N LEU A 827 -15.16 -57.20 -15.12
CA LEU A 827 -14.50 -58.25 -15.91
C LEU A 827 -14.04 -59.40 -15.02
N GLY A 828 -13.51 -59.12 -13.82
CA GLY A 828 -13.15 -60.14 -12.84
C GLY A 828 -14.35 -61.00 -12.41
N ALA A 829 -15.51 -60.38 -12.15
CA ALA A 829 -16.72 -61.11 -11.80
C ALA A 829 -17.21 -62.01 -12.96
N VAL A 830 -17.17 -61.52 -14.19
CA VAL A 830 -17.55 -62.30 -15.39
C VAL A 830 -16.57 -63.47 -15.60
N LEU A 831 -15.27 -63.25 -15.46
CA LEU A 831 -14.25 -64.30 -15.58
C LEU A 831 -14.39 -65.38 -14.50
N ALA A 832 -14.83 -65.01 -13.29
CA ALA A 832 -15.11 -65.97 -12.23
C ALA A 832 -16.32 -66.86 -12.55
N LEU A 833 -17.41 -66.26 -13.06
CA LEU A 833 -18.64 -66.97 -13.40
C LEU A 833 -18.52 -67.87 -14.64
N THR A 834 -17.70 -67.47 -15.61
CA THR A 834 -17.49 -68.20 -16.87
C THR A 834 -16.47 -69.34 -16.77
N SER A 835 -16.04 -69.70 -15.57
CA SER A 835 -15.04 -70.75 -15.31
C SER A 835 -15.49 -72.19 -15.66
N VAL A 836 -16.64 -72.36 -16.33
CA VAL A 836 -17.15 -73.63 -16.84
C VAL A 836 -16.46 -73.97 -18.18
N GLY A 837 -15.22 -74.47 -18.13
CA GLY A 837 -14.46 -74.87 -19.31
C GLY A 837 -13.11 -75.51 -18.99
N ARG A 838 -12.45 -76.11 -19.99
CA ARG A 838 -11.13 -76.77 -19.82
C ARG A 838 -10.02 -75.82 -19.37
N VAL A 839 -10.12 -74.54 -19.71
CA VAL A 839 -9.18 -73.51 -19.22
C VAL A 839 -9.84 -72.79 -18.04
N PRO A 840 -9.24 -72.79 -16.83
CA PRO A 840 -9.80 -72.11 -15.68
C PRO A 840 -9.64 -70.59 -15.87
N LEU A 841 -10.62 -69.95 -16.54
CA LEU A 841 -10.70 -68.49 -16.71
C LEU A 841 -10.65 -67.74 -15.38
N ALA A 842 -10.98 -68.42 -14.28
CA ALA A 842 -10.81 -67.93 -12.91
C ALA A 842 -9.38 -67.44 -12.61
N THR A 843 -8.35 -67.99 -13.28
CA THR A 843 -6.95 -67.54 -13.11
C THR A 843 -6.72 -66.10 -13.59
N PHE A 844 -7.49 -65.62 -14.58
CA PHE A 844 -7.39 -64.24 -15.07
C PHE A 844 -8.05 -63.21 -14.14
N VAL A 845 -8.82 -63.65 -13.14
CA VAL A 845 -9.44 -62.75 -12.14
C VAL A 845 -8.35 -61.96 -11.40
N ALA A 846 -7.24 -62.61 -11.04
CA ALA A 846 -6.11 -61.95 -10.37
C ALA A 846 -5.54 -60.79 -11.21
N LEU A 847 -5.47 -60.96 -12.54
CA LEU A 847 -4.99 -59.92 -13.45
C LEU A 847 -5.96 -58.72 -13.47
N SER A 848 -7.26 -58.97 -13.56
CA SER A 848 -8.27 -57.91 -13.54
C SER A 848 -8.27 -57.13 -12.22
N VAL A 849 -8.12 -57.81 -11.07
CA VAL A 849 -7.99 -57.18 -9.74
C VAL A 849 -6.71 -56.34 -9.66
N SER A 850 -5.59 -56.80 -10.24
CA SER A 850 -4.36 -56.03 -10.28
C SER A 850 -4.48 -54.76 -11.11
N PHE A 851 -5.22 -54.77 -12.23
CA PHE A 851 -5.53 -53.56 -13.00
C PHE A 851 -6.36 -52.57 -12.18
N ALA A 852 -7.43 -53.05 -11.53
CA ALA A 852 -8.24 -52.22 -10.64
C ALA A 852 -7.40 -51.57 -9.53
N SER A 853 -6.53 -52.34 -8.87
CA SER A 853 -5.63 -51.85 -7.81
C SER A 853 -4.65 -50.78 -8.30
N VAL A 854 -4.08 -50.92 -9.51
CA VAL A 854 -3.20 -49.91 -10.11
C VAL A 854 -3.95 -48.62 -10.41
N PHE A 855 -5.15 -48.69 -10.99
CA PHE A 855 -5.95 -47.50 -11.27
C PHE A 855 -6.38 -46.79 -9.97
N SER A 856 -6.80 -47.53 -8.93
CA SER A 856 -7.07 -46.94 -7.62
C SER A 856 -5.83 -46.28 -7.02
N SER A 857 -4.66 -46.93 -7.14
CA SER A 857 -3.39 -46.36 -6.68
C SER A 857 -2.99 -45.11 -7.46
N MET A 858 -3.36 -45.00 -8.74
CA MET A 858 -3.15 -43.79 -9.54
C MET A 858 -4.08 -42.64 -9.10
N ILE A 859 -5.34 -42.94 -8.78
CA ILE A 859 -6.31 -41.97 -8.25
C ILE A 859 -5.78 -41.38 -6.93
N GLU A 860 -5.41 -42.25 -5.99
CA GLU A 860 -4.85 -41.86 -4.69
C GLU A 860 -3.52 -41.10 -4.86
N TYR A 861 -2.65 -41.58 -5.75
CA TYR A 861 -1.38 -40.91 -6.02
C TYR A 861 -1.60 -39.51 -6.60
N HIS A 862 -2.52 -39.29 -7.53
CA HIS A 862 -2.74 -37.95 -8.04
C HIS A 862 -3.57 -37.06 -7.11
N ASN A 863 -4.26 -37.63 -6.13
CA ASN A 863 -5.16 -36.94 -5.20
C ASN A 863 -6.15 -36.01 -5.96
N LEU A 864 -6.69 -36.53 -7.06
CA LEU A 864 -7.46 -35.73 -8.03
C LEU A 864 -8.71 -35.10 -7.40
N GLN A 865 -9.34 -35.79 -6.44
CA GLN A 865 -10.55 -35.31 -5.78
C GLN A 865 -10.28 -34.05 -4.94
N GLN A 866 -9.21 -34.06 -4.13
CA GLN A 866 -8.82 -32.89 -3.36
C GLN A 866 -8.37 -31.74 -4.27
N GLN A 867 -7.64 -32.04 -5.36
CA GLN A 867 -7.24 -31.02 -6.34
C GLN A 867 -8.43 -30.34 -7.02
N VAL A 868 -9.45 -31.10 -7.40
CA VAL A 868 -10.66 -30.54 -8.04
C VAL A 868 -11.44 -29.67 -7.06
N SER A 869 -11.65 -30.14 -5.82
CA SER A 869 -12.35 -29.39 -4.77
C SER A 869 -11.62 -28.07 -4.47
N ALA A 870 -10.31 -28.15 -4.24
CA ALA A 870 -9.45 -27.00 -4.01
C ALA A 870 -9.46 -26.00 -5.18
N THR A 871 -9.33 -26.49 -6.42
CA THR A 871 -9.35 -25.63 -7.62
C THR A 871 -10.69 -24.93 -7.79
N ASN A 872 -11.81 -25.61 -7.51
CA ASN A 872 -13.15 -25.01 -7.62
C ASN A 872 -13.37 -23.92 -6.56
N ALA A 873 -12.97 -24.16 -5.31
CA ALA A 873 -13.00 -23.15 -4.26
C ALA A 873 -12.15 -21.93 -4.65
N ALA A 874 -10.92 -22.20 -5.12
CA ALA A 874 -9.99 -21.18 -5.57
C ALA A 874 -10.54 -20.34 -6.75
N VAL A 875 -11.19 -20.97 -7.74
CA VAL A 875 -11.84 -20.26 -8.86
C VAL A 875 -13.00 -19.39 -8.38
N SER A 876 -13.80 -19.87 -7.41
CA SER A 876 -14.89 -19.10 -6.81
C SER A 876 -14.36 -17.84 -6.11
N ASP A 877 -13.33 -17.98 -5.28
CA ASP A 877 -12.74 -16.85 -4.54
C ASP A 877 -12.13 -15.79 -5.47
N VAL A 878 -11.43 -16.20 -6.52
CA VAL A 878 -10.88 -15.27 -7.52
C VAL A 878 -11.99 -14.56 -8.27
N HIS A 879 -13.08 -15.26 -8.61
CA HIS A 879 -14.23 -14.63 -9.26
C HIS A 879 -14.88 -13.59 -8.35
N ASN A 880 -15.09 -13.92 -7.08
CA ASN A 880 -15.61 -12.99 -6.07
C ASN A 880 -14.69 -11.77 -5.91
N LEU A 881 -13.37 -11.98 -5.89
CA LEU A 881 -12.39 -10.90 -5.80
C LEU A 881 -12.39 -9.99 -7.03
N LEU A 882 -12.51 -10.55 -8.24
CA LEU A 882 -12.59 -9.76 -9.48
C LEU A 882 -13.88 -8.93 -9.53
N THR A 883 -15.00 -9.50 -9.11
CA THR A 883 -16.28 -8.78 -9.00
C THR A 883 -16.19 -7.65 -7.98
N PHE A 884 -15.61 -7.92 -6.80
CA PHE A 884 -15.32 -6.91 -5.79
C PHE A 884 -14.44 -5.79 -6.36
N TRP A 885 -13.30 -6.12 -6.98
CA TRP A 885 -12.37 -5.14 -7.55
C TRP A 885 -13.01 -4.29 -8.65
N ALA A 886 -13.83 -4.90 -9.50
CA ALA A 886 -14.54 -4.21 -10.57
C ALA A 886 -15.55 -3.18 -10.02
N GLY A 887 -16.18 -3.46 -8.88
CA GLY A 887 -17.14 -2.57 -8.22
C GLY A 887 -16.53 -1.37 -7.49
N LEU A 888 -15.21 -1.33 -7.28
CA LEU A 888 -14.54 -0.24 -6.57
C LEU A 888 -14.21 0.95 -7.47
N SER A 889 -14.33 2.17 -6.92
CA SER A 889 -13.84 3.40 -7.56
C SER A 889 -12.31 3.42 -7.67
N MET A 890 -11.75 4.31 -8.50
CA MET A 890 -10.30 4.47 -8.64
C MET A 890 -9.61 4.87 -7.31
N VAL A 891 -10.31 5.62 -6.45
CA VAL A 891 -9.82 6.01 -5.12
C VAL A 891 -9.85 4.80 -4.19
N ASP A 892 -10.97 4.06 -4.15
CA ASP A 892 -11.13 2.88 -3.30
C ASP A 892 -10.12 1.78 -3.61
N ARG A 893 -9.80 1.59 -4.90
CA ARG A 893 -8.75 0.66 -5.36
C ARG A 893 -7.36 0.99 -4.82
N ARG A 894 -7.11 2.26 -4.48
CA ARG A 894 -5.82 2.73 -3.97
C ARG A 894 -5.74 2.68 -2.44
N THR A 895 -6.86 2.53 -1.74
CA THR A 895 -6.90 2.45 -0.27
C THR A 895 -6.11 1.25 0.25
N ARG A 896 -5.57 1.39 1.47
CA ARG A 896 -4.80 0.32 2.13
C ARG A 896 -5.65 -0.91 2.41
N HIS A 897 -6.89 -0.69 2.86
CA HIS A 897 -7.83 -1.77 3.13
C HIS A 897 -8.10 -2.64 1.90
N THR A 898 -8.34 -2.03 0.74
CA THR A 898 -8.52 -2.78 -0.51
C THR A 898 -7.27 -3.57 -0.89
N LYS A 899 -6.08 -2.96 -0.79
CA LYS A 899 -4.81 -3.67 -1.06
C LYS A 899 -4.66 -4.88 -0.12
N TYR A 900 -4.95 -4.71 1.17
CA TYR A 900 -4.94 -5.79 2.15
C TYR A 900 -5.93 -6.91 1.77
N HIS A 901 -7.17 -6.56 1.43
CA HIS A 901 -8.20 -7.53 1.05
C HIS A 901 -7.80 -8.30 -0.20
N VAL A 902 -7.29 -7.61 -1.23
CA VAL A 902 -6.82 -8.23 -2.48
C VAL A 902 -5.66 -9.17 -2.22
N VAL A 903 -4.61 -8.71 -1.54
CA VAL A 903 -3.42 -9.52 -1.25
C VAL A 903 -3.81 -10.72 -0.37
N SER A 904 -4.53 -10.52 0.72
CA SER A 904 -4.94 -11.62 1.62
C SER A 904 -5.84 -12.66 0.95
N THR A 905 -6.72 -12.24 0.02
CA THR A 905 -7.58 -13.17 -0.73
C THR A 905 -6.78 -13.94 -1.78
N VAL A 906 -5.85 -13.27 -2.48
CA VAL A 906 -4.93 -13.94 -3.42
C VAL A 906 -4.03 -14.94 -2.70
N GLU A 907 -3.58 -14.64 -1.49
CA GLU A 907 -2.77 -15.58 -0.71
C GLU A 907 -3.57 -16.77 -0.19
N ARG A 908 -4.81 -16.56 0.27
CA ARG A 908 -5.71 -17.67 0.60
C ARG A 908 -5.97 -18.58 -0.61
N PHE A 909 -6.23 -17.98 -1.78
CA PHE A 909 -6.35 -18.70 -3.05
C PHE A 909 -5.12 -19.57 -3.32
N ARG A 910 -3.92 -19.01 -3.13
CA ARG A 910 -2.65 -19.66 -3.43
C ARG A 910 -2.34 -20.80 -2.46
N HIS A 911 -2.77 -20.73 -1.21
CA HIS A 911 -2.63 -21.82 -0.25
C HIS A 911 -3.58 -23.00 -0.54
N HIS A 912 -4.77 -22.73 -1.10
CA HIS A 912 -5.69 -23.79 -1.50
C HIS A 912 -5.25 -24.50 -2.78
N ALA A 913 -4.71 -23.76 -3.77
CA ALA A 913 -4.33 -24.27 -5.08
C ALA A 913 -2.95 -24.95 -5.11
#